data_AF-A0A9P6PZP0-F1
#
_entry.id   AF-A0A9P6PZP0-F1
#
_cell.length_a   1.000
_cell.length_b   1.000
_cell.length_c   1.000
_cell.angle_alpha   90.00
_cell.angle_beta   90.00
_cell.angle_gamma   90.00
#
_symmetry.space_group_name_H-M   'P 1'
#
loop_
_entity.id
_entity.type
_entity.pdbx_description
1 polymer ?
#
loop_
_entity_poly.entity_id
_entity_poly.type
_entity_poly.pdbx_seq_one_letter_code
_entity_poly.pdbx_strand_id
1 'polypeptide(L)'
;MSTSLTAPVSAPVADAPEDATVRKTKLKDAVVDAIKAKKQAEVSAAKSQHAKELVQASVTLAATASKQAAIDACIAKVDAIVEECYANNTRFRDSTFDLLNDKASCLVSSATSSGLPWFMFMVDGAKRVSDLVKNPLFFSDGASPDDIKQGLVGNCWHVAALAVMSNIPGLIEQVCVKRNEEVGVYGFIFFRDGDWISTVVDDQLFYTVNPITNKTKLVFGSCHNPRETWLPLLEKAYAKVHGDYEALEGGWTGDGIEDLTGGVSNLIFTSDILNKDRFWKEEMLQVNKNILMGCAINFTDGSMARTGLISGHAYSVLEAVEYKGERLVHLRNPWGEVEWNGDWSDDSDKWTPEAIETLNARNKDDGRFWMPYDDFLKIWTTIDRVRVFDDSWHASTTWMPYHVEPRSSGKFKLELTKQSRVVLAMCQPDTRYFGAQKQEFTYKLAFHVYDEKHKLVRRAKVTVPYSFRSVSCEVELEAGQYTIVPKIVREAEVVESDKDKTPDPTATEKTEAEKNYEALFAAKKKEIAEKMAKARAAGRALVGVDEVDEAESGESDDESDEEDEEELEDWELVLGLRVYSHDPAMTLEGIPGPHPVKKDESDEEGEAEGDKKKKKKDADGKDKEGKDEDSKDKVDDPEEVTATRKDKKKKKKANKKKAKKAGKKEAESIVKEE
;
A
#
# COMPACT_ATOMS: atom_id res chain seq x y z
N MET A 1 72.53 40.29 69.16
CA MET A 1 73.95 40.22 68.73
C MET A 1 73.96 40.17 67.21
N SER A 2 74.92 40.85 66.55
CA SER A 2 75.15 40.91 65.08
C SER A 2 73.99 41.44 64.19
N THR A 3 74.13 42.49 63.36
CA THR A 3 74.97 42.72 62.15
C THR A 3 74.66 41.73 61.00
N SER A 4 74.42 42.10 59.72
CA SER A 4 74.47 43.40 59.01
C SER A 4 73.82 43.32 57.59
N LEU A 5 73.65 44.47 56.91
CA LEU A 5 73.62 44.71 55.44
C LEU A 5 72.50 44.17 54.51
N THR A 6 71.64 45.11 54.07
CA THR A 6 71.19 45.43 52.68
C THR A 6 71.18 44.40 51.53
N ALA A 7 70.03 44.26 50.84
CA ALA A 7 69.78 44.28 49.37
C ALA A 7 68.37 43.69 49.05
N PRO A 8 67.87 43.69 47.78
CA PRO A 8 67.55 44.84 46.92
C PRO A 8 66.06 44.86 46.48
N VAL A 9 65.65 45.88 45.71
CA VAL A 9 64.31 45.95 45.09
C VAL A 9 64.21 44.96 43.92
N SER A 10 63.13 44.16 43.87
CA SER A 10 62.80 43.28 42.74
C SER A 10 61.64 43.87 41.92
N ALA A 11 61.80 43.90 40.60
CA ALA A 11 60.79 44.38 39.65
C ALA A 11 59.65 43.35 39.46
N PRO A 12 58.45 43.77 39.02
CA PRO A 12 57.40 42.82 38.67
C PRO A 12 57.84 41.93 37.50
N VAL A 13 57.65 40.62 37.65
CA VAL A 13 57.88 39.64 36.57
C VAL A 13 56.85 39.90 35.47
N ALA A 14 57.32 40.21 34.27
CA ALA A 14 56.46 40.27 33.09
C ALA A 14 56.00 38.85 32.72
N ASP A 15 54.70 38.68 32.47
CA ASP A 15 54.16 37.42 31.95
C ASP A 15 54.88 37.03 30.65
N ALA A 16 55.31 35.77 30.58
CA ALA A 16 55.89 35.22 29.36
C ALA A 16 54.83 35.23 28.24
N PRO A 17 55.18 35.63 27.01
CA PRO A 17 54.23 35.61 25.91
C PRO A 17 53.82 34.18 25.60
N GLU A 18 52.55 33.85 25.88
CA GLU A 18 51.89 32.61 25.45
C GLU A 18 52.23 32.32 23.98
N ASP A 19 52.75 31.11 23.72
CA ASP A 19 53.17 30.68 22.39
C ASP A 19 52.07 30.92 21.35
N ALA A 20 52.43 31.62 20.27
CA ALA A 20 51.52 31.94 19.17
C ALA A 20 50.88 30.67 18.53
N THR A 21 51.51 29.51 18.69
CA THR A 21 51.01 28.19 18.28
C THR A 21 49.85 27.73 19.18
N VAL A 22 49.98 27.87 20.50
CA VAL A 22 48.90 27.57 21.47
C VAL A 22 47.72 28.51 21.27
N ARG A 23 47.99 29.81 21.06
CA ARG A 23 46.94 30.80 20.74
C ARG A 23 46.20 30.47 19.44
N LYS A 24 46.90 30.07 18.38
CA LYS A 24 46.28 29.63 17.12
C LYS A 24 45.42 28.37 17.28
N THR A 25 45.80 27.46 18.18
CA THR A 25 45.03 26.24 18.45
C THR A 25 43.76 26.57 19.24
N LYS A 26 43.87 27.28 20.36
CA LYS A 26 42.72 27.80 21.14
C LYS A 26 41.73 28.60 20.27
N LEU A 27 42.23 29.42 19.33
CA LEU A 27 41.36 30.18 18.42
C LEU A 27 40.63 29.30 17.41
N LYS A 28 41.26 28.21 16.92
CA LYS A 28 40.60 27.23 16.05
C LYS A 28 39.54 26.44 16.80
N ASP A 29 39.83 25.99 18.00
CA ASP A 29 38.89 25.22 18.83
C ASP A 29 37.67 26.08 19.18
N ALA A 30 37.87 27.33 19.60
CA ALA A 30 36.80 28.29 19.84
C ALA A 30 35.94 28.57 18.59
N VAL A 31 36.54 28.62 17.39
CA VAL A 31 35.79 28.76 16.12
C VAL A 31 35.01 27.49 15.80
N VAL A 32 35.57 26.30 16.03
CA VAL A 32 34.90 25.01 15.83
C VAL A 32 33.70 24.88 16.78
N ASP A 33 33.86 25.25 18.04
CA ASP A 33 32.77 25.17 19.02
C ASP A 33 31.70 26.25 18.78
N ALA A 34 32.07 27.45 18.32
CA ALA A 34 31.11 28.45 17.85
C ALA A 34 30.30 27.96 16.63
N ILE A 35 30.94 27.23 15.69
CA ILE A 35 30.26 26.61 14.55
C ILE A 35 29.30 25.49 15.01
N LYS A 36 29.73 24.63 15.95
CA LYS A 36 28.85 23.60 16.54
C LYS A 36 27.64 24.22 17.25
N ALA A 37 27.87 25.24 18.08
CA ALA A 37 26.82 25.93 18.82
C ALA A 37 25.83 26.63 17.89
N LYS A 38 26.31 27.32 16.84
CA LYS A 38 25.44 27.93 15.81
C LYS A 38 24.60 26.86 15.10
N LYS A 39 25.21 25.73 14.73
CA LYS A 39 24.51 24.62 14.08
C LYS A 39 23.48 23.93 14.99
N GLN A 40 23.77 23.79 16.28
CA GLN A 40 22.80 23.32 17.28
C GLN A 40 21.66 24.31 17.48
N ALA A 41 21.93 25.62 17.49
CA ALA A 41 20.90 26.65 17.57
C ALA A 41 19.99 26.68 16.32
N GLU A 42 20.57 26.54 15.12
CA GLU A 42 19.81 26.41 13.86
C GLU A 42 18.93 25.16 13.87
N VAL A 43 19.46 24.00 14.26
CA VAL A 43 18.68 22.75 14.42
C VAL A 43 17.59 22.89 15.50
N SER A 44 17.88 23.58 16.62
CA SER A 44 16.89 23.81 17.68
C SER A 44 15.79 24.79 17.25
N ALA A 45 16.11 25.78 16.42
CA ALA A 45 15.14 26.72 15.86
C ALA A 45 14.24 26.03 14.82
N ALA A 46 14.83 25.23 13.92
CA ALA A 46 14.09 24.40 12.97
C ALA A 46 13.14 23.44 13.69
N LYS A 47 13.63 22.69 14.69
CA LYS A 47 12.78 21.85 15.56
C LYS A 47 11.66 22.63 16.25
N SER A 48 11.93 23.85 16.73
CA SER A 48 10.92 24.67 17.40
C SER A 48 9.88 25.29 16.46
N GLN A 49 10.22 25.51 15.19
CA GLN A 49 9.28 25.96 14.16
C GLN A 49 8.44 24.78 13.66
N HIS A 50 9.09 23.69 13.27
CA HIS A 50 8.46 22.44 12.86
C HIS A 50 7.48 21.92 13.94
N ALA A 51 7.85 21.96 15.23
CA ALA A 51 6.96 21.61 16.34
C ALA A 51 5.72 22.53 16.51
N LYS A 52 5.71 23.74 15.94
CA LYS A 52 4.52 24.61 15.92
C LYS A 52 3.64 24.33 14.71
N GLU A 53 4.25 24.03 13.56
CA GLU A 53 3.55 23.63 12.33
C GLU A 53 2.83 22.27 12.54
N LEU A 54 3.50 21.32 13.20
CA LEU A 54 2.93 20.07 13.75
C LEU A 54 1.64 20.28 14.56
N VAL A 55 1.58 21.34 15.37
CA VAL A 55 0.44 21.65 16.25
C VAL A 55 -0.69 22.39 15.51
N GLN A 56 -0.46 22.86 14.28
CA GLN A 56 -1.46 23.51 13.44
C GLN A 56 -2.07 22.60 12.36
N ALA A 57 -1.53 21.40 12.13
CA ALA A 57 -2.06 20.47 11.14
C ALA A 57 -3.47 19.98 11.54
N SER A 58 -4.47 20.14 10.66
CA SER A 58 -5.84 19.67 10.89
C SER A 58 -6.04 18.18 10.60
N VAL A 59 -4.98 17.48 10.18
CA VAL A 59 -4.99 16.06 9.84
C VAL A 59 -4.06 15.33 10.81
N THR A 60 -4.61 14.34 11.51
CA THR A 60 -3.89 13.42 12.39
C THR A 60 -4.02 11.99 11.87
N LEU A 61 -3.18 11.08 12.36
CA LEU A 61 -3.40 9.65 12.15
C LEU A 61 -4.69 9.21 12.89
N ALA A 62 -5.57 8.46 12.25
CA ALA A 62 -6.92 8.16 12.74
C ALA A 62 -6.92 7.56 14.15
N ALA A 63 -7.65 8.21 15.06
CA ALA A 63 -7.75 7.82 16.46
C ALA A 63 -8.67 6.59 16.65
N THR A 64 -8.06 5.40 16.65
CA THR A 64 -8.67 4.16 17.17
C THR A 64 -8.31 3.97 18.64
N ALA A 65 -8.97 3.03 19.32
CA ALA A 65 -8.59 2.62 20.67
C ALA A 65 -7.18 1.97 20.74
N SER A 66 -6.76 1.29 19.66
CA SER A 66 -5.46 0.60 19.56
C SER A 66 -4.27 1.50 19.25
N LYS A 67 -4.47 2.67 18.63
CA LYS A 67 -3.38 3.56 18.18
C LYS A 67 -2.37 3.85 19.29
N GLN A 68 -2.85 4.15 20.49
CA GLN A 68 -1.97 4.40 21.63
C GLN A 68 -1.26 3.13 22.11
N ALA A 69 -1.94 1.98 22.12
CA ALA A 69 -1.33 0.70 22.47
C ALA A 69 -0.20 0.31 21.49
N ALA A 70 -0.39 0.54 20.19
CA ALA A 70 0.65 0.32 19.17
C ALA A 70 1.85 1.27 19.37
N ILE A 71 1.61 2.54 19.72
CA ILE A 71 2.67 3.50 20.09
C ILE A 71 3.43 3.02 21.33
N ASP A 72 2.72 2.65 22.39
CA ASP A 72 3.32 2.25 23.66
C ASP A 72 4.11 0.94 23.53
N ALA A 73 3.59 -0.04 22.79
CA ALA A 73 4.28 -1.28 22.45
C ALA A 73 5.55 -1.03 21.61
N CYS A 74 5.48 -0.14 20.60
CA CYS A 74 6.63 0.27 19.81
C CYS A 74 7.72 0.91 20.68
N ILE A 75 7.32 1.80 21.59
CA ILE A 75 8.22 2.46 22.54
C ILE A 75 8.92 1.43 23.44
N ALA A 76 8.16 0.49 24.01
CA ALA A 76 8.67 -0.55 24.89
C ALA A 76 9.63 -1.52 24.16
N LYS A 77 9.29 -1.99 22.95
CA LYS A 77 10.15 -2.89 22.15
C LYS A 77 11.47 -2.19 21.80
N VAL A 78 11.44 -0.90 21.42
CA VAL A 78 12.66 -0.13 21.14
C VAL A 78 13.51 0.11 22.40
N ASP A 79 12.90 0.41 23.56
CA ASP A 79 13.68 0.57 24.81
C ASP A 79 14.37 -0.73 25.22
N ALA A 80 13.67 -1.87 25.21
CA ALA A 80 14.25 -3.17 25.54
C ALA A 80 15.45 -3.52 24.64
N ILE A 81 15.31 -3.32 23.32
CA ILE A 81 16.39 -3.51 22.34
C ILE A 81 17.58 -2.59 22.64
N VAL A 82 17.32 -1.33 23.01
CA VAL A 82 18.37 -0.35 23.33
C VAL A 82 19.14 -0.75 24.59
N GLU A 83 18.45 -1.16 25.66
CA GLU A 83 19.07 -1.63 26.89
C GLU A 83 19.93 -2.89 26.65
N GLU A 84 19.40 -3.87 25.91
CA GLU A 84 20.13 -5.09 25.57
C GLU A 84 21.39 -4.80 24.72
N CYS A 85 21.26 -3.94 23.70
CA CYS A 85 22.39 -3.59 22.83
C CYS A 85 23.50 -2.84 23.58
N TYR A 86 23.15 -1.92 24.49
CA TYR A 86 24.15 -1.27 25.33
C TYR A 86 24.79 -2.23 26.34
N ALA A 87 24.04 -3.18 26.91
CA ALA A 87 24.58 -4.21 27.81
C ALA A 87 25.55 -5.17 27.10
N ASN A 88 25.21 -5.59 25.88
CA ASN A 88 26.01 -6.49 25.05
C ASN A 88 27.13 -5.79 24.26
N ASN A 89 27.16 -4.45 24.27
CA ASN A 89 28.04 -3.63 23.42
C ASN A 89 27.91 -4.00 21.93
N THR A 90 26.67 -4.17 21.48
CA THR A 90 26.28 -4.50 20.11
C THR A 90 25.45 -3.38 19.48
N ARG A 91 25.17 -3.50 18.18
CA ARG A 91 24.11 -2.75 17.51
C ARG A 91 22.96 -3.69 17.19
N PHE A 92 21.74 -3.18 17.20
CA PHE A 92 20.56 -3.97 16.86
C PHE A 92 20.71 -4.58 15.47
N ARG A 93 20.28 -5.83 15.35
CA ARG A 93 20.07 -6.50 14.07
C ARG A 93 18.69 -7.11 14.10
N ASP A 94 17.91 -6.84 13.07
CA ASP A 94 16.61 -7.44 12.90
C ASP A 94 16.79 -8.88 12.36
N SER A 95 16.65 -9.87 13.23
CA SER A 95 16.74 -11.30 12.87
C SER A 95 15.56 -11.75 12.00
N THR A 96 14.41 -11.09 12.12
CA THR A 96 13.19 -11.40 11.34
C THR A 96 13.22 -10.80 9.93
N PHE A 97 14.09 -9.82 9.70
CA PHE A 97 14.29 -9.15 8.41
C PHE A 97 15.78 -8.83 8.17
N ASP A 98 16.63 -9.86 8.21
CA ASP A 98 18.09 -9.73 8.09
C ASP A 98 18.55 -9.57 6.63
N LEU A 99 18.68 -8.31 6.19
CA LEU A 99 19.11 -7.95 4.84
C LEU A 99 20.52 -8.46 4.47
N LEU A 100 21.37 -8.80 5.45
CA LEU A 100 22.75 -9.24 5.21
C LEU A 100 22.85 -10.77 5.05
N ASN A 101 22.18 -11.52 5.92
CA ASN A 101 22.28 -12.99 5.94
C ASN A 101 21.11 -13.69 5.23
N ASP A 102 19.92 -13.06 5.18
CA ASP A 102 18.76 -13.54 4.42
C ASP A 102 18.26 -12.49 3.40
N LYS A 103 19.21 -12.02 2.58
CA LYS A 103 18.96 -11.13 1.45
C LYS A 103 17.83 -11.62 0.54
N ALA A 104 17.75 -12.94 0.29
CA ALA A 104 16.76 -13.51 -0.61
C ALA A 104 15.35 -13.28 -0.05
N SER A 105 15.12 -13.66 1.22
CA SER A 105 13.81 -13.47 1.86
C SER A 105 13.34 -12.04 1.91
N CYS A 106 14.25 -11.09 2.16
CA CYS A 106 13.89 -9.68 2.31
C CYS A 106 13.59 -9.01 0.95
N LEU A 107 14.11 -9.54 -0.16
CA LEU A 107 13.90 -8.97 -1.50
C LEU A 107 12.70 -9.55 -2.24
N VAL A 108 12.44 -10.85 -2.06
CA VAL A 108 11.48 -11.64 -2.86
C VAL A 108 10.97 -12.79 -1.98
N SER A 109 9.68 -12.85 -1.66
CA SER A 109 9.08 -14.06 -1.06
C SER A 109 8.36 -14.94 -2.07
N SER A 110 7.89 -14.36 -3.19
CA SER A 110 6.89 -15.04 -4.00
C SER A 110 7.31 -15.37 -5.42
N ALA A 111 8.28 -14.66 -5.99
CA ALA A 111 8.72 -14.79 -7.38
C ALA A 111 7.53 -14.92 -8.33
N THR A 112 6.91 -13.77 -8.65
CA THR A 112 5.66 -13.73 -9.46
C THR A 112 5.72 -14.63 -10.70
N SER A 113 4.56 -15.01 -11.26
CA SER A 113 4.44 -15.89 -12.45
C SER A 113 5.04 -15.30 -13.77
N SER A 114 5.86 -14.26 -13.64
CA SER A 114 6.63 -13.50 -14.62
C SER A 114 8.13 -13.85 -14.61
N GLY A 115 8.66 -14.40 -13.50
CA GLY A 115 10.09 -14.65 -13.27
C GLY A 115 10.66 -13.80 -12.14
N LEU A 116 11.99 -13.79 -12.01
CA LEU A 116 12.71 -13.06 -10.96
C LEU A 116 12.70 -11.54 -11.20
N PRO A 117 12.40 -10.70 -10.17
CA PRO A 117 12.44 -9.25 -10.32
C PRO A 117 13.83 -8.72 -10.70
N TRP A 118 13.89 -7.86 -11.72
CA TRP A 118 15.14 -7.38 -12.32
C TRP A 118 16.04 -6.62 -11.33
N PHE A 119 15.46 -5.93 -10.34
CA PHE A 119 16.20 -5.20 -9.32
C PHE A 119 17.03 -6.12 -8.41
N MET A 120 16.67 -7.40 -8.28
CA MET A 120 17.43 -8.38 -7.47
C MET A 120 18.88 -8.52 -7.95
N PHE A 121 19.10 -8.43 -9.27
CA PHE A 121 20.43 -8.50 -9.89
C PHE A 121 21.24 -7.21 -9.77
N MET A 122 20.61 -6.09 -9.35
CA MET A 122 21.28 -4.80 -9.11
C MET A 122 21.78 -4.65 -7.67
N VAL A 123 21.33 -5.50 -6.74
CA VAL A 123 21.72 -5.43 -5.32
C VAL A 123 23.08 -6.10 -5.11
N ASP A 124 24.12 -5.32 -4.81
CA ASP A 124 25.46 -5.83 -4.49
C ASP A 124 25.59 -6.31 -3.03
N GLY A 125 24.79 -5.76 -2.11
CA GLY A 125 24.77 -6.19 -0.71
C GLY A 125 23.97 -5.26 0.19
N ALA A 126 24.06 -5.49 1.50
CA ALA A 126 23.48 -4.65 2.55
C ALA A 126 24.56 -4.10 3.49
N LYS A 127 24.39 -2.87 3.97
CA LYS A 127 25.28 -2.20 4.94
C LYS A 127 24.49 -1.29 5.86
N ARG A 128 25.05 -0.99 7.03
CA ARG A 128 24.45 -0.02 7.98
C ARG A 128 24.47 1.39 7.40
N VAL A 129 23.51 2.22 7.81
CA VAL A 129 23.41 3.64 7.42
C VAL A 129 24.74 4.37 7.67
N SER A 130 25.42 4.10 8.78
CA SER A 130 26.73 4.72 9.10
C SER A 130 27.85 4.43 8.09
N ASP A 131 27.75 3.34 7.34
CA ASP A 131 28.78 2.89 6.39
C ASP A 131 28.48 3.34 4.96
N LEU A 132 27.22 3.68 4.68
CA LEU A 132 26.71 4.15 3.39
C LEU A 132 26.63 5.68 3.34
N VAL A 133 26.29 6.33 4.46
CA VAL A 133 25.94 7.74 4.55
C VAL A 133 26.90 8.48 5.50
N LYS A 134 27.52 9.55 5.01
CA LYS A 134 28.43 10.37 5.82
C LYS A 134 27.68 11.36 6.70
N ASN A 135 27.85 11.22 8.02
CA ASN A 135 27.14 12.02 9.03
C ASN A 135 25.62 11.96 8.83
N PRO A 136 24.98 10.78 8.96
CA PRO A 136 23.57 10.60 8.70
C PRO A 136 22.71 11.46 9.64
N LEU A 137 21.49 11.74 9.18
CA LEU A 137 20.39 12.34 9.91
C LEU A 137 19.15 11.52 9.59
N PHE A 138 18.24 11.36 10.56
CA PHE A 138 16.94 10.74 10.25
C PHE A 138 16.08 11.72 9.44
N PHE A 139 15.84 12.92 10.00
CA PHE A 139 15.32 14.11 9.32
C PHE A 139 16.37 15.22 9.33
N SER A 140 16.48 16.04 8.26
CA SER A 140 17.23 17.31 8.32
C SER A 140 16.38 18.48 8.81
N ASP A 141 15.15 18.60 8.32
CA ASP A 141 14.26 19.76 8.50
C ASP A 141 12.77 19.38 8.63
N GLY A 142 12.50 18.09 8.85
CA GLY A 142 11.17 17.47 8.81
C GLY A 142 11.00 16.67 7.51
N ALA A 143 10.01 15.78 7.44
CA ALA A 143 9.69 15.09 6.21
C ALA A 143 9.05 16.06 5.20
N SER A 144 9.59 16.11 3.98
CA SER A 144 9.07 16.92 2.88
C SER A 144 8.78 16.06 1.65
N PRO A 145 7.88 16.47 0.74
CA PRO A 145 7.77 15.82 -0.56
C PRO A 145 9.08 15.95 -1.34
N ASP A 146 9.82 17.06 -1.16
CA ASP A 146 11.07 17.33 -1.90
C ASP A 146 12.21 16.35 -1.58
N ASP A 147 12.13 15.66 -0.44
CA ASP A 147 13.10 14.63 -0.08
C ASP A 147 12.94 13.41 -0.99
N ILE A 148 11.71 13.11 -1.42
CA ILE A 148 11.36 11.77 -1.86
C ILE A 148 11.87 11.49 -3.28
N LYS A 149 12.71 10.45 -3.41
CA LYS A 149 13.10 9.82 -4.69
C LYS A 149 12.81 8.32 -4.65
N GLN A 150 12.04 7.83 -5.63
CA GLN A 150 11.81 6.40 -5.83
C GLN A 150 13.13 5.67 -6.20
N GLY A 151 13.26 4.42 -5.74
CA GLY A 151 14.34 3.52 -6.15
C GLY A 151 13.96 2.60 -7.32
N LEU A 152 14.55 1.40 -7.37
CA LEU A 152 14.37 0.45 -8.47
C LEU A 152 13.10 -0.42 -8.40
N VAL A 153 12.36 -0.41 -7.28
CA VAL A 153 11.12 -1.18 -7.09
C VAL A 153 9.90 -0.41 -7.62
N GLY A 154 8.92 -1.14 -8.18
CA GLY A 154 7.68 -0.59 -8.72
C GLY A 154 6.66 -0.11 -7.67
N ASN A 155 7.11 0.49 -6.57
CA ASN A 155 6.28 0.94 -5.45
C ASN A 155 5.82 2.41 -5.54
N CYS A 156 5.71 2.96 -6.76
CA CYS A 156 5.39 4.38 -6.98
C CYS A 156 4.11 4.83 -6.26
N TRP A 157 3.13 3.94 -6.08
CA TRP A 157 1.92 4.14 -5.29
C TRP A 157 2.20 4.49 -3.81
N HIS A 158 3.11 3.76 -3.15
CA HIS A 158 3.51 4.02 -1.77
C HIS A 158 4.38 5.27 -1.68
N VAL A 159 5.28 5.48 -2.64
CA VAL A 159 6.15 6.67 -2.68
C VAL A 159 5.33 7.95 -2.95
N ALA A 160 4.29 7.88 -3.76
CA ALA A 160 3.30 8.95 -3.94
C ALA A 160 2.44 9.16 -2.70
N ALA A 161 2.04 8.10 -1.98
CA ALA A 161 1.34 8.21 -0.69
C ALA A 161 2.18 8.96 0.36
N LEU A 162 3.46 8.60 0.50
CA LEU A 162 4.40 9.32 1.35
C LEU A 162 4.55 10.79 0.96
N ALA A 163 4.57 11.11 -0.35
CA ALA A 163 4.65 12.48 -0.84
C ALA A 163 3.35 13.28 -0.64
N VAL A 164 2.18 12.63 -0.58
CA VAL A 164 0.93 13.29 -0.14
C VAL A 164 0.98 13.59 1.35
N MET A 165 1.50 12.67 2.16
CA MET A 165 1.56 12.83 3.61
C MET A 165 2.63 13.80 4.10
N SER A 166 3.84 13.78 3.55
CA SER A 166 4.90 14.73 3.91
C SER A 166 4.59 16.16 3.46
N ASN A 167 3.60 16.35 2.58
CA ASN A 167 3.07 17.67 2.26
C ASN A 167 2.24 18.27 3.42
N ILE A 168 1.89 17.46 4.43
CA ILE A 168 1.31 17.91 5.70
C ILE A 168 2.42 17.87 6.77
N PRO A 169 2.86 19.03 7.28
CA PRO A 169 3.93 19.09 8.28
C PRO A 169 3.65 18.21 9.49
N GLY A 170 4.55 17.28 9.79
CA GLY A 170 4.46 16.45 10.99
C GLY A 170 3.69 15.13 10.84
N LEU A 171 3.09 14.84 9.69
CA LEU A 171 2.24 13.64 9.54
C LEU A 171 3.06 12.35 9.38
N ILE A 172 4.21 12.41 8.71
CA ILE A 172 5.18 11.28 8.63
C ILE A 172 5.85 11.05 9.99
N GLU A 173 6.08 12.13 10.75
CA GLU A 173 6.68 12.07 12.08
C GLU A 173 5.78 11.32 13.08
N GLN A 174 4.46 11.36 12.92
CA GLN A 174 3.52 10.56 13.73
C GLN A 174 3.63 9.05 13.46
N VAL A 175 4.06 8.64 12.26
CA VAL A 175 4.35 7.23 11.91
C VAL A 175 5.71 6.79 12.49
N CYS A 176 6.64 7.71 12.72
CA CYS A 176 8.01 7.46 13.17
C CYS A 176 8.17 7.54 14.71
N VAL A 177 7.59 6.57 15.43
CA VAL A 177 7.38 6.62 16.89
C VAL A 177 8.66 6.77 17.73
N LYS A 178 9.67 5.92 17.54
CA LYS A 178 10.88 5.92 18.39
C LYS A 178 12.10 5.41 17.64
N ARG A 179 13.30 5.84 18.04
CA ARG A 179 14.58 5.38 17.46
C ARG A 179 15.75 5.63 18.39
N ASN A 180 16.83 4.89 18.17
CA ASN A 180 18.17 5.19 18.68
C ASN A 180 19.18 4.99 17.54
N GLU A 181 19.72 6.08 17.02
CA GLU A 181 20.64 6.08 15.88
C GLU A 181 22.06 5.55 16.21
N GLU A 182 22.45 5.41 17.48
CA GLU A 182 23.74 4.81 17.87
C GLU A 182 23.67 3.28 17.88
N VAL A 183 22.58 2.74 18.45
CA VAL A 183 22.23 1.32 18.45
C VAL A 183 21.80 0.87 17.04
N GLY A 184 21.22 1.77 16.25
CA GLY A 184 20.74 1.51 14.90
C GLY A 184 19.38 0.81 14.87
N VAL A 185 18.45 1.24 15.73
CA VAL A 185 17.08 0.71 15.85
C VAL A 185 16.04 1.79 15.61
N TYR A 186 15.00 1.48 14.84
CA TYR A 186 13.94 2.40 14.43
C TYR A 186 12.58 1.70 14.51
N GLY A 187 11.64 2.30 15.25
CA GLY A 187 10.28 1.81 15.47
C GLY A 187 9.24 2.71 14.79
N PHE A 188 8.29 2.08 14.12
CA PHE A 188 7.22 2.70 13.33
C PHE A 188 5.86 2.12 13.70
N ILE A 189 4.79 2.81 13.32
CA ILE A 189 3.41 2.27 13.35
C ILE A 189 2.77 2.35 11.97
N PHE A 190 1.98 1.34 11.63
CA PHE A 190 1.20 1.29 10.39
C PHE A 190 -0.22 0.84 10.70
N PHE A 191 -1.18 1.38 9.95
CA PHE A 191 -2.55 0.89 9.96
C PHE A 191 -2.64 -0.32 9.03
N ARG A 192 -3.28 -1.38 9.51
CA ARG A 192 -3.36 -2.68 8.83
C ARG A 192 -4.68 -3.32 9.21
N ASP A 193 -5.45 -3.72 8.20
CA ASP A 193 -6.69 -4.49 8.36
C ASP A 193 -7.60 -3.93 9.48
N GLY A 194 -7.66 -2.61 9.55
CA GLY A 194 -8.55 -1.88 10.43
C GLY A 194 -8.06 -1.59 11.85
N ASP A 195 -6.79 -1.86 12.15
CA ASP A 195 -6.17 -1.53 13.43
C ASP A 195 -4.72 -1.06 13.27
N TRP A 196 -4.11 -0.50 14.32
CA TRP A 196 -2.71 -0.06 14.29
C TRP A 196 -1.77 -1.16 14.80
N ILE A 197 -0.74 -1.46 14.02
CA ILE A 197 0.37 -2.34 14.42
C ILE A 197 1.65 -1.52 14.61
N SER A 198 2.59 -2.07 15.38
CA SER A 198 3.96 -1.57 15.46
C SER A 198 4.94 -2.48 14.72
N THR A 199 6.04 -1.92 14.23
CA THR A 199 7.15 -2.69 13.66
C THR A 199 8.47 -2.02 14.01
N VAL A 200 9.53 -2.81 14.19
CA VAL A 200 10.88 -2.33 14.53
C VAL A 200 11.89 -2.93 13.56
N VAL A 201 12.77 -2.08 13.02
CA VAL A 201 13.81 -2.46 12.05
C VAL A 201 15.20 -1.93 12.44
N ASP A 202 16.24 -2.61 11.97
CA ASP A 202 17.62 -2.12 12.09
C ASP A 202 18.03 -1.12 10.98
N ASP A 203 19.20 -0.51 11.12
CA ASP A 203 19.76 0.48 10.19
C ASP A 203 20.43 -0.09 8.92
N GLN A 204 20.29 -1.38 8.61
CA GLN A 204 20.83 -1.94 7.36
C GLN A 204 19.97 -1.56 6.15
N LEU A 205 20.61 -1.18 5.04
CA LEU A 205 19.98 -0.86 3.75
C LEU A 205 20.71 -1.55 2.59
N PHE A 206 19.94 -1.93 1.56
CA PHE A 206 20.48 -2.49 0.32
C PHE A 206 21.15 -1.42 -0.56
N TYR A 207 22.31 -1.77 -1.11
CA TYR A 207 23.10 -0.90 -1.97
C TYR A 207 23.54 -1.57 -3.27
N THR A 208 23.85 -0.74 -4.26
CA THR A 208 24.48 -1.08 -5.53
C THR A 208 25.76 -0.25 -5.71
N VAL A 209 26.74 -0.79 -6.43
CA VAL A 209 28.03 -0.15 -6.74
C VAL A 209 28.11 0.05 -8.24
N ASN A 210 28.19 1.30 -8.69
CA ASN A 210 28.39 1.58 -10.10
C ASN A 210 29.76 1.05 -10.57
N PRO A 211 29.83 0.11 -11.54
CA PRO A 211 31.07 -0.62 -11.84
C PRO A 211 32.16 0.22 -12.53
N ILE A 212 31.81 1.41 -13.03
CA ILE A 212 32.74 2.33 -13.69
C ILE A 212 33.32 3.33 -12.68
N THR A 213 32.48 3.85 -11.77
CA THR A 213 32.85 4.93 -10.84
C THR A 213 33.14 4.46 -9.42
N ASN A 214 32.87 3.19 -9.11
CA ASN A 214 32.90 2.61 -7.76
C ASN A 214 32.08 3.39 -6.72
N LYS A 215 31.08 4.16 -7.17
CA LYS A 215 30.17 4.90 -6.29
C LYS A 215 29.04 4.00 -5.84
N THR A 216 28.88 3.89 -4.52
CA THR A 216 27.74 3.25 -3.88
C THR A 216 26.48 4.13 -3.99
N LYS A 217 25.33 3.51 -4.21
CA LYS A 217 23.98 4.11 -4.12
C LYS A 217 23.05 3.15 -3.39
N LEU A 218 21.98 3.67 -2.77
CA LEU A 218 20.86 2.85 -2.30
C LEU A 218 20.11 2.25 -3.50
N VAL A 219 19.52 1.07 -3.33
CA VAL A 219 18.73 0.39 -4.38
C VAL A 219 17.28 0.84 -4.39
N PHE A 220 16.70 1.04 -3.20
CA PHE A 220 15.31 1.44 -3.03
C PHE A 220 15.20 2.95 -2.75
N GLY A 221 14.11 3.42 -2.14
CA GLY A 221 13.83 4.84 -1.91
C GLY A 221 14.98 5.56 -1.20
N SER A 222 15.19 6.84 -1.54
CA SER A 222 16.28 7.64 -0.97
C SER A 222 15.93 9.12 -0.90
N CYS A 223 16.47 9.83 0.10
CA CYS A 223 16.25 11.27 0.24
C CYS A 223 17.07 12.09 -0.77
N HIS A 224 16.55 13.24 -1.22
CA HIS A 224 17.25 14.17 -2.10
C HIS A 224 18.52 14.69 -1.44
N ASN A 225 18.42 15.02 -0.14
CA ASN A 225 19.56 15.21 0.74
C ASN A 225 20.18 13.83 1.05
N PRO A 226 21.39 13.51 0.54
CA PRO A 226 21.98 12.16 0.70
C PRO A 226 22.44 11.86 2.13
N ARG A 227 22.25 12.79 3.07
CA ARG A 227 22.48 12.58 4.51
C ARG A 227 21.23 12.15 5.25
N GLU A 228 20.06 12.31 4.66
CA GLU A 228 18.78 12.04 5.29
C GLU A 228 18.32 10.61 5.00
N THR A 229 17.64 9.99 5.96
CA THR A 229 17.42 8.53 5.99
C THR A 229 16.03 8.08 6.43
N TRP A 230 15.09 9.00 6.69
CA TRP A 230 13.72 8.63 7.06
C TRP A 230 13.04 7.77 5.99
N LEU A 231 13.13 8.15 4.71
CA LEU A 231 12.48 7.45 3.61
C LEU A 231 12.96 5.99 3.45
N PRO A 232 14.27 5.70 3.27
CA PRO A 232 14.72 4.32 3.11
C PRO A 232 14.41 3.42 4.32
N LEU A 233 14.41 3.98 5.54
CA LEU A 233 14.12 3.22 6.76
C LEU A 233 12.61 2.97 6.95
N LEU A 234 11.76 3.94 6.62
CA LEU A 234 10.30 3.78 6.61
C LEU A 234 9.88 2.79 5.51
N GLU A 235 10.42 2.92 4.30
CA GLU A 235 10.17 1.98 3.20
C GLU A 235 10.62 0.55 3.55
N LYS A 236 11.75 0.38 4.26
CA LYS A 236 12.16 -0.92 4.80
C LYS A 236 11.16 -1.47 5.82
N ALA A 237 10.69 -0.66 6.75
CA ALA A 237 9.69 -1.08 7.74
C ALA A 237 8.36 -1.46 7.07
N TYR A 238 7.95 -0.71 6.05
CA TYR A 238 6.77 -1.02 5.24
C TYR A 238 6.95 -2.31 4.42
N ALA A 239 8.14 -2.56 3.86
CA ALA A 239 8.49 -3.82 3.20
C ALA A 239 8.42 -5.00 4.19
N LYS A 240 9.00 -4.87 5.39
CA LYS A 240 8.92 -5.88 6.46
C LYS A 240 7.47 -6.23 6.81
N VAL A 241 6.63 -5.21 7.02
CA VAL A 241 5.19 -5.39 7.32
C VAL A 241 4.47 -6.15 6.21
N HIS A 242 4.87 -5.94 4.96
CA HIS A 242 4.35 -6.63 3.76
C HIS A 242 5.09 -7.93 3.39
N GLY A 243 6.09 -8.33 4.17
CA GLY A 243 6.86 -9.57 4.02
C GLY A 243 8.20 -9.41 3.30
N ASP A 244 8.30 -8.54 2.28
CA ASP A 244 9.52 -8.27 1.49
C ASP A 244 9.37 -7.03 0.58
N TYR A 245 10.41 -6.70 -0.20
CA TYR A 245 10.39 -5.59 -1.17
C TYR A 245 9.64 -5.89 -2.50
N GLU A 246 9.55 -7.14 -2.99
CA GLU A 246 8.72 -7.54 -4.15
C GLU A 246 7.23 -7.31 -3.85
N ALA A 247 6.78 -7.53 -2.60
CA ALA A 247 5.41 -7.30 -2.16
C ALA A 247 4.93 -5.83 -2.28
N LEU A 248 5.87 -4.89 -2.47
CA LEU A 248 5.57 -3.47 -2.71
C LEU A 248 5.41 -3.13 -4.20
N GLU A 249 5.68 -4.05 -5.13
CA GLU A 249 5.56 -3.82 -6.57
C GLU A 249 4.09 -3.81 -7.03
N GLY A 250 3.62 -2.62 -7.41
CA GLY A 250 2.24 -2.41 -7.89
C GLY A 250 1.20 -2.21 -6.79
N GLY A 251 0.41 -1.15 -6.89
CA GLY A 251 -0.65 -0.83 -5.94
C GLY A 251 -1.36 0.48 -6.24
N TRP A 252 -2.27 0.85 -5.34
CA TRP A 252 -3.09 2.07 -5.44
C TRP A 252 -2.61 3.09 -4.41
N THR A 253 -2.45 4.35 -4.80
CA THR A 253 -1.96 5.41 -3.89
C THR A 253 -2.83 5.50 -2.64
N GLY A 254 -4.14 5.26 -2.80
CA GLY A 254 -5.09 5.28 -1.71
C GLY A 254 -4.92 4.14 -0.70
N ASP A 255 -4.46 2.96 -1.14
CA ASP A 255 -4.10 1.86 -0.23
C ASP A 255 -2.96 2.31 0.70
N GLY A 256 -1.90 2.91 0.12
CA GLY A 256 -0.73 3.35 0.87
C GLY A 256 -1.04 4.50 1.83
N ILE A 257 -1.88 5.45 1.41
CA ILE A 257 -2.36 6.51 2.31
C ILE A 257 -3.23 5.90 3.43
N GLU A 258 -4.08 4.92 3.14
CA GLU A 258 -4.89 4.23 4.16
C GLU A 258 -4.01 3.52 5.18
N ASP A 259 -2.99 2.76 4.75
CA ASP A 259 -2.04 2.05 5.62
C ASP A 259 -1.16 2.99 6.46
N LEU A 260 -0.91 4.21 5.97
CA LEU A 260 -0.11 5.19 6.69
C LEU A 260 -0.95 6.13 7.58
N THR A 261 -2.27 6.23 7.40
CA THR A 261 -3.13 7.21 8.11
C THR A 261 -4.29 6.63 8.90
N GLY A 262 -4.70 5.39 8.66
CA GLY A 262 -5.98 4.86 9.15
C GLY A 262 -7.22 5.50 8.52
N GLY A 263 -7.06 6.13 7.35
CA GLY A 263 -8.14 6.73 6.56
C GLY A 263 -9.09 5.71 5.92
N VAL A 264 -9.92 6.21 5.00
CA VAL A 264 -10.79 5.38 4.15
C VAL A 264 -10.60 5.77 2.69
N SER A 265 -10.00 4.85 1.93
CA SER A 265 -9.72 4.99 0.50
C SER A 265 -10.96 4.73 -0.38
N ASN A 266 -11.06 5.46 -1.49
CA ASN A 266 -11.97 5.22 -2.60
C ASN A 266 -11.27 5.58 -3.92
N LEU A 267 -11.20 4.61 -4.85
CA LEU A 267 -10.71 4.84 -6.20
C LEU A 267 -11.85 5.31 -7.12
N ILE A 268 -11.69 6.46 -7.76
CA ILE A 268 -12.72 7.12 -8.57
C ILE A 268 -12.22 7.28 -10.01
N PHE A 269 -12.99 6.84 -11.00
CA PHE A 269 -12.74 7.20 -12.40
C PHE A 269 -13.14 8.66 -12.67
N THR A 270 -12.26 9.43 -13.30
CA THR A 270 -12.56 10.84 -13.66
C THR A 270 -13.74 10.98 -14.62
N SER A 271 -13.96 9.96 -15.48
CA SER A 271 -15.13 9.85 -16.36
C SER A 271 -16.46 9.76 -15.63
N ASP A 272 -16.45 9.24 -14.39
CA ASP A 272 -17.66 8.90 -13.63
C ASP A 272 -18.07 10.05 -12.69
N ILE A 273 -17.31 11.15 -12.68
CA ILE A 273 -17.60 12.37 -11.91
C ILE A 273 -18.79 13.10 -12.55
N LEU A 274 -19.98 12.81 -12.03
CA LEU A 274 -21.26 13.35 -12.51
C LEU A 274 -21.34 14.90 -12.48
N ASN A 275 -20.80 15.53 -11.43
CA ASN A 275 -20.82 16.99 -11.27
C ASN A 275 -19.43 17.50 -10.88
N LYS A 276 -18.73 18.06 -11.87
CA LYS A 276 -17.35 18.55 -11.77
C LYS A 276 -17.23 19.78 -10.85
N ASP A 277 -18.22 20.66 -10.80
CA ASP A 277 -18.24 21.81 -9.88
C ASP A 277 -18.44 21.38 -8.42
N ARG A 278 -19.27 20.36 -8.20
CA ARG A 278 -19.50 19.79 -6.88
C ARG A 278 -18.26 19.07 -6.38
N PHE A 279 -17.65 18.21 -7.21
CA PHE A 279 -16.41 17.51 -6.88
C PHE A 279 -15.27 18.49 -6.57
N TRP A 280 -15.17 19.60 -7.32
CA TRP A 280 -14.21 20.65 -7.01
C TRP A 280 -14.40 21.23 -5.60
N LYS A 281 -15.63 21.61 -5.23
CA LYS A 281 -15.93 22.28 -3.96
C LYS A 281 -15.91 21.35 -2.74
N GLU A 282 -16.45 20.14 -2.88
CA GLU A 282 -16.64 19.19 -1.79
C GLU A 282 -15.45 18.24 -1.59
N GLU A 283 -14.63 18.02 -2.63
CA GLU A 283 -13.51 17.07 -2.58
C GLU A 283 -12.15 17.77 -2.87
N MET A 284 -11.97 18.41 -4.04
CA MET A 284 -10.64 18.98 -4.41
C MET A 284 -10.19 20.09 -3.47
N LEU A 285 -11.05 21.07 -3.15
CA LEU A 285 -10.72 22.16 -2.21
C LEU A 285 -10.53 21.69 -0.75
N GLN A 286 -10.70 20.40 -0.47
CA GLN A 286 -10.48 19.76 0.84
C GLN A 286 -9.17 18.96 0.92
N VAL A 287 -8.39 18.92 -0.16
CA VAL A 287 -7.03 18.34 -0.18
C VAL A 287 -6.19 18.95 0.96
N ASN A 288 -5.48 18.09 1.68
CA ASN A 288 -4.71 18.35 2.91
C ASN A 288 -5.50 18.81 4.15
N LYS A 289 -6.84 18.91 4.08
CA LYS A 289 -7.68 19.38 5.21
C LYS A 289 -8.40 18.23 5.89
N ASN A 290 -9.15 17.45 5.10
CA ASN A 290 -9.81 16.21 5.53
C ASN A 290 -9.89 15.16 4.40
N ILE A 291 -9.24 15.43 3.26
CA ILE A 291 -9.08 14.52 2.14
C ILE A 291 -7.62 14.55 1.71
N LEU A 292 -7.07 13.37 1.39
CA LEU A 292 -5.77 13.18 0.75
C LEU A 292 -6.01 12.57 -0.64
N MET A 293 -5.21 12.96 -1.63
CA MET A 293 -5.42 12.53 -3.02
C MET A 293 -4.14 12.11 -3.74
N GLY A 294 -4.22 10.96 -4.41
CA GLY A 294 -3.33 10.58 -5.51
C GLY A 294 -4.10 10.52 -6.84
N CYS A 295 -3.39 10.43 -7.95
CA CYS A 295 -4.00 10.16 -9.26
C CYS A 295 -3.06 9.38 -10.18
N ALA A 296 -3.64 8.72 -11.19
CA ALA A 296 -2.90 7.91 -12.15
C ALA A 296 -3.53 7.96 -13.57
N ILE A 297 -2.67 7.76 -14.58
CA ILE A 297 -3.07 7.57 -15.98
C ILE A 297 -2.93 6.08 -16.28
N ASN A 298 -4.04 5.33 -16.29
CA ASN A 298 -3.97 3.86 -16.26
C ASN A 298 -3.75 3.24 -17.65
N PHE A 299 -4.14 3.93 -18.72
CA PHE A 299 -4.00 3.45 -20.10
C PHE A 299 -3.66 4.60 -21.04
N THR A 300 -2.73 4.38 -21.97
CA THR A 300 -2.47 5.35 -23.04
C THR A 300 -3.37 5.09 -24.24
N ASP A 301 -3.97 6.15 -24.77
CA ASP A 301 -4.00 6.30 -26.22
C ASP A 301 -2.69 6.99 -26.66
N GLY A 302 -2.32 6.81 -27.93
CA GLY A 302 -1.03 7.33 -28.46
C GLY A 302 -0.92 8.86 -28.49
N SER A 303 -1.93 9.59 -28.00
CA SER A 303 -1.91 11.05 -27.88
C SER A 303 -1.06 11.53 -26.71
N MET A 304 -1.03 10.77 -25.60
CA MET A 304 -0.48 11.24 -24.32
C MET A 304 1.05 11.28 -24.25
N ALA A 305 1.77 10.74 -25.24
CA ALA A 305 3.23 10.89 -25.34
C ALA A 305 3.72 12.35 -25.53
N ARG A 306 2.80 13.33 -25.60
CA ARG A 306 3.09 14.75 -25.82
C ARG A 306 2.83 15.67 -24.62
N THR A 307 2.31 15.17 -23.50
CA THR A 307 1.93 15.99 -22.32
C THR A 307 3.01 16.10 -21.24
N GLY A 308 4.13 15.39 -21.38
CA GLY A 308 5.16 15.28 -20.33
C GLY A 308 4.80 14.34 -19.18
N LEU A 309 3.62 13.71 -19.20
CA LEU A 309 3.11 12.86 -18.11
C LEU A 309 3.33 11.37 -18.39
N ILE A 310 3.59 10.61 -17.33
CA ILE A 310 3.88 9.17 -17.39
C ILE A 310 2.61 8.35 -17.07
N SER A 311 2.32 7.36 -17.92
CA SER A 311 1.25 6.39 -17.73
C SER A 311 1.68 5.15 -16.96
N GLY A 312 0.77 4.53 -16.24
CA GLY A 312 1.07 3.39 -15.36
C GLY A 312 1.86 3.81 -14.11
N HIS A 313 1.75 5.09 -13.73
CA HIS A 313 2.52 5.72 -12.67
C HIS A 313 1.62 6.57 -11.77
N ALA A 314 1.96 6.61 -10.48
CA ALA A 314 1.21 7.34 -9.47
C ALA A 314 1.77 8.75 -9.27
N TYR A 315 0.89 9.74 -9.16
CA TYR A 315 1.21 11.13 -8.86
C TYR A 315 0.47 11.57 -7.60
N SER A 316 1.10 12.44 -6.81
CA SER A 316 0.51 13.06 -5.63
C SER A 316 -0.25 14.32 -6.03
N VAL A 317 -1.46 14.54 -5.51
CA VAL A 317 -2.14 15.84 -5.59
C VAL A 317 -1.78 16.62 -4.34
N LEU A 318 -0.98 17.67 -4.50
CA LEU A 318 -0.46 18.48 -3.39
C LEU A 318 -1.40 19.61 -2.99
N GLU A 319 -2.15 20.19 -3.92
CA GLU A 319 -3.06 21.32 -3.63
C GLU A 319 -4.11 21.50 -4.73
N ALA A 320 -5.22 22.18 -4.39
CA ALA A 320 -6.20 22.66 -5.35
C ALA A 320 -6.69 24.06 -4.94
N VAL A 321 -6.61 25.02 -5.86
CA VAL A 321 -6.87 26.45 -5.58
C VAL A 321 -7.66 27.13 -6.70
N GLU A 322 -8.37 28.21 -6.36
CA GLU A 322 -8.97 29.13 -7.34
C GLU A 322 -8.13 30.41 -7.42
N TYR A 323 -7.46 30.64 -8.55
CA TYR A 323 -6.65 31.86 -8.81
C TYR A 323 -7.28 32.66 -9.95
N LYS A 324 -7.76 33.87 -9.64
CA LYS A 324 -8.39 34.81 -10.59
C LYS A 324 -9.53 34.22 -11.44
N GLY A 325 -10.19 33.17 -10.93
CA GLY A 325 -11.29 32.47 -11.60
C GLY A 325 -10.86 31.22 -12.38
N GLU A 326 -9.56 30.95 -12.54
CA GLU A 326 -9.06 29.65 -12.99
C GLU A 326 -8.94 28.68 -11.80
N ARG A 327 -9.25 27.42 -12.04
CA ARG A 327 -9.14 26.32 -11.08
C ARG A 327 -7.87 25.55 -11.36
N LEU A 328 -6.92 25.56 -10.43
CA LEU A 328 -5.59 24.99 -10.63
C LEU A 328 -5.33 23.87 -9.62
N VAL A 329 -4.74 22.78 -10.11
CA VAL A 329 -4.31 21.63 -9.31
C VAL A 329 -2.80 21.61 -9.30
N HIS A 330 -2.20 21.49 -8.11
CA HIS A 330 -0.76 21.29 -7.91
C HIS A 330 -0.52 19.79 -7.74
N LEU A 331 0.35 19.22 -8.57
CA LEU A 331 0.70 17.80 -8.52
C LEU A 331 2.20 17.60 -8.33
N ARG A 332 2.58 16.38 -7.95
CA ARG A 332 3.98 15.94 -7.91
C ARG A 332 4.20 14.55 -8.49
N ASN A 333 5.19 14.43 -9.37
CA ASN A 333 5.81 13.17 -9.78
C ASN A 333 6.75 12.65 -8.67
N PRO A 334 6.56 11.45 -8.11
CA PRO A 334 7.43 10.89 -7.06
C PRO A 334 8.87 10.57 -7.53
N TRP A 335 9.19 10.67 -8.82
CA TRP A 335 10.57 10.61 -9.32
C TRP A 335 11.35 11.90 -9.01
N GLY A 336 10.66 13.02 -8.80
CA GLY A 336 11.29 14.33 -8.59
C GLY A 336 11.91 14.93 -9.87
N GLU A 337 11.43 14.49 -11.04
CA GLU A 337 11.75 14.96 -12.39
C GLU A 337 10.58 14.58 -13.32
N VAL A 338 10.52 15.14 -14.53
CA VAL A 338 9.53 14.87 -15.59
C VAL A 338 8.11 15.36 -15.24
N GLU A 339 7.73 16.48 -15.87
CA GLU A 339 6.59 17.32 -15.49
C GLU A 339 5.64 17.60 -16.67
N TRP A 340 4.45 18.12 -16.35
CA TRP A 340 3.48 18.64 -17.30
C TRP A 340 4.05 19.77 -18.17
N ASN A 341 3.72 19.78 -19.47
CA ASN A 341 4.25 20.75 -20.44
C ASN A 341 3.19 21.62 -21.15
N GLY A 342 1.98 21.70 -20.59
CA GLY A 342 0.88 22.54 -21.10
C GLY A 342 0.66 23.81 -20.27
N ASP A 343 -0.55 24.37 -20.33
CA ASP A 343 -0.93 25.54 -19.53
C ASP A 343 -0.56 25.38 -18.04
N TRP A 344 0.09 26.39 -17.45
CA TRP A 344 0.59 26.39 -16.06
C TRP A 344 1.76 25.42 -15.73
N SER A 345 2.39 24.78 -16.73
CA SER A 345 3.73 24.19 -16.57
C SER A 345 4.77 25.23 -16.13
N ASP A 346 5.90 24.80 -15.59
CA ASP A 346 7.01 25.70 -15.16
C ASP A 346 7.47 26.71 -16.22
N ASP A 347 7.45 26.33 -17.51
CA ASP A 347 7.79 27.20 -18.65
C ASP A 347 6.59 27.94 -19.29
N SER A 348 5.41 27.92 -18.66
CA SER A 348 4.17 28.51 -19.22
C SER A 348 4.21 30.04 -19.21
N ASP A 349 3.79 30.66 -20.32
CA ASP A 349 3.66 32.11 -20.46
C ASP A 349 2.53 32.74 -19.61
N LYS A 350 1.70 31.92 -18.96
CA LYS A 350 0.71 32.34 -17.97
C LYS A 350 1.31 32.82 -16.65
N TRP A 351 2.56 32.46 -16.34
CA TRP A 351 3.21 32.86 -15.09
C TRP A 351 3.52 34.36 -15.06
N THR A 352 2.80 35.09 -14.21
CA THR A 352 3.14 36.47 -13.83
C THR A 352 3.88 36.49 -12.49
N PRO A 353 4.66 37.54 -12.16
CA PRO A 353 5.32 37.64 -10.85
C PRO A 353 4.35 37.51 -9.66
N GLU A 354 3.14 38.07 -9.80
CA GLU A 354 2.05 37.94 -8.83
C GLU A 354 1.53 36.49 -8.71
N ALA A 355 1.41 35.77 -9.83
CA ALA A 355 1.00 34.37 -9.82
C ALA A 355 2.07 33.46 -9.19
N ILE A 356 3.35 33.71 -9.49
CA ILE A 356 4.49 32.99 -8.91
C ILE A 356 4.52 33.17 -7.39
N GLU A 357 4.37 34.41 -6.90
CA GLU A 357 4.32 34.72 -5.46
C GLU A 357 3.08 34.10 -4.79
N THR A 358 1.90 34.21 -5.41
CA THR A 358 0.63 33.71 -4.84
C THR A 358 0.55 32.19 -4.78
N LEU A 359 1.06 31.50 -5.81
CA LEU A 359 1.00 30.05 -5.96
C LEU A 359 2.30 29.35 -5.51
N ASN A 360 3.27 30.11 -4.98
CA ASN A 360 4.60 29.64 -4.59
C ASN A 360 5.27 28.80 -5.69
N ALA A 361 5.10 29.22 -6.94
CA ALA A 361 5.54 28.47 -8.11
C ALA A 361 7.08 28.48 -8.21
N ARG A 362 7.62 27.37 -8.69
CA ARG A 362 9.04 27.21 -8.98
C ARG A 362 9.21 27.18 -10.51
N ASN A 363 10.44 27.37 -10.98
CA ASN A 363 10.85 27.03 -12.33
C ASN A 363 12.08 26.13 -12.17
N LYS A 364 11.84 24.83 -12.04
CA LYS A 364 12.83 23.80 -11.76
C LYS A 364 12.15 22.43 -11.87
N ASP A 365 12.68 21.59 -12.74
CA ASP A 365 12.40 20.14 -12.81
C ASP A 365 12.69 19.49 -11.43
N ASP A 366 11.65 19.42 -10.60
CA ASP A 366 11.64 18.80 -9.26
C ASP A 366 10.41 17.89 -9.03
N GLY A 367 9.71 17.63 -10.12
CA GLY A 367 8.53 16.80 -10.25
C GLY A 367 7.24 17.54 -9.95
N ARG A 368 7.28 18.80 -9.48
CA ARG A 368 6.11 19.59 -9.08
C ARG A 368 5.61 20.44 -10.25
N PHE A 369 4.30 20.45 -10.50
CA PHE A 369 3.72 21.28 -11.54
C PHE A 369 2.28 21.68 -11.22
N TRP A 370 1.86 22.81 -11.77
CA TRP A 370 0.46 23.24 -11.77
C TRP A 370 -0.21 22.87 -13.10
N MET A 371 -1.50 22.56 -13.07
CA MET A 371 -2.30 22.37 -14.27
C MET A 371 -3.76 22.83 -14.09
N PRO A 372 -4.49 23.18 -15.17
CA PRO A 372 -5.93 23.44 -15.11
C PRO A 372 -6.72 22.21 -14.65
N TYR A 373 -7.69 22.41 -13.76
CA TYR A 373 -8.60 21.36 -13.31
C TYR A 373 -9.39 20.69 -14.46
N ASP A 374 -9.72 21.45 -15.51
CA ASP A 374 -10.39 20.91 -16.69
C ASP A 374 -9.49 19.97 -17.49
N ASP A 375 -8.16 20.14 -17.47
CA ASP A 375 -7.22 19.21 -18.12
C ASP A 375 -6.87 18.05 -17.20
N PHE A 376 -6.79 18.29 -15.89
CA PHE A 376 -6.71 17.23 -14.87
C PHE A 376 -7.85 16.20 -15.08
N LEU A 377 -9.10 16.66 -15.21
CA LEU A 377 -10.25 15.78 -15.43
C LEU A 377 -10.31 15.12 -16.83
N LYS A 378 -9.52 15.57 -17.81
CA LYS A 378 -9.44 14.94 -19.14
C LYS A 378 -8.34 13.89 -19.23
N ILE A 379 -7.24 14.10 -18.51
CA ILE A 379 -5.98 13.35 -18.66
C ILE A 379 -5.88 12.22 -17.62
N TRP A 380 -6.09 12.52 -16.34
CA TRP A 380 -6.01 11.51 -15.29
C TRP A 380 -7.17 10.52 -15.46
N THR A 381 -6.88 9.22 -15.36
CA THR A 381 -7.89 8.17 -15.50
C THR A 381 -8.58 7.90 -14.17
N THR A 382 -7.79 7.83 -13.09
CA THR A 382 -8.28 7.58 -11.73
C THR A 382 -7.74 8.57 -10.73
N ILE A 383 -8.55 8.84 -9.71
CA ILE A 383 -8.20 9.59 -8.50
C ILE A 383 -8.33 8.63 -7.31
N ASP A 384 -7.23 8.45 -6.59
CA ASP A 384 -7.19 7.81 -5.28
C ASP A 384 -7.65 8.87 -4.25
N ARG A 385 -8.89 8.78 -3.75
CA ARG A 385 -9.44 9.74 -2.79
C ARG A 385 -9.53 9.09 -1.41
N VAL A 386 -8.79 9.60 -0.43
CA VAL A 386 -8.81 9.08 0.95
C VAL A 386 -9.42 10.09 1.91
N ARG A 387 -10.46 9.69 2.66
CA ARG A 387 -10.95 10.45 3.83
C ARG A 387 -9.97 10.22 4.97
N VAL A 388 -9.47 11.30 5.56
CA VAL A 388 -8.75 11.27 6.84
C VAL A 388 -9.63 11.86 7.94
N PHE A 389 -9.29 11.54 9.18
CA PHE A 389 -10.13 11.78 10.35
C PHE A 389 -9.33 12.56 11.41
N ASP A 390 -9.96 13.59 11.97
CA ASP A 390 -9.46 14.30 13.15
C ASP A 390 -9.97 13.64 14.45
N ASP A 391 -9.50 14.14 15.59
CA ASP A 391 -9.80 13.62 16.93
C ASP A 391 -11.29 13.73 17.34
N SER A 392 -12.16 14.36 16.54
CA SER A 392 -13.62 14.37 16.75
C SER A 392 -14.35 13.16 16.18
N TRP A 393 -13.63 12.28 15.47
CA TRP A 393 -14.13 11.00 14.98
C TRP A 393 -13.73 9.85 15.90
N HIS A 394 -14.66 8.93 16.08
CA HIS A 394 -14.43 7.67 16.78
C HIS A 394 -14.52 6.53 15.76
N ALA A 395 -13.61 5.57 15.86
CA ALA A 395 -13.55 4.41 14.99
C ALA A 395 -13.92 3.13 15.76
N SER A 396 -14.66 2.23 15.11
CA SER A 396 -14.90 0.86 15.57
C SER A 396 -14.70 -0.09 14.40
N THR A 397 -13.94 -1.15 14.63
CA THR A 397 -13.67 -2.22 13.67
C THR A 397 -14.20 -3.52 14.24
N THR A 398 -14.81 -4.36 13.40
CA THR A 398 -15.13 -5.75 13.75
C THR A 398 -14.89 -6.65 12.54
N TRP A 399 -14.44 -7.87 12.81
CA TRP A 399 -14.16 -8.89 11.80
C TRP A 399 -15.09 -10.08 12.01
N MET A 400 -15.56 -10.68 10.93
CA MET A 400 -16.32 -11.94 10.99
C MET A 400 -15.95 -12.85 9.82
N PRO A 401 -15.90 -14.17 10.04
CA PRO A 401 -15.78 -15.13 8.95
C PRO A 401 -17.05 -15.11 8.07
N TYR A 402 -16.88 -15.38 6.78
CA TYR A 402 -17.93 -15.22 5.77
C TYR A 402 -17.79 -16.23 4.63
N HIS A 403 -18.88 -16.90 4.29
CA HIS A 403 -18.92 -17.93 3.25
C HIS A 403 -19.78 -17.48 2.06
N VAL A 404 -19.32 -17.64 0.82
CA VAL A 404 -19.97 -17.04 -0.37
C VAL A 404 -21.05 -17.94 -0.96
N GLU A 405 -20.96 -19.27 -0.88
CA GLU A 405 -21.95 -20.21 -1.46
C GLU A 405 -22.42 -21.33 -0.52
N PRO A 406 -23.73 -21.47 -0.20
CA PRO A 406 -24.88 -20.78 -0.79
C PRO A 406 -25.25 -19.49 -0.03
N ARG A 407 -24.49 -18.40 -0.21
CA ARG A 407 -24.67 -17.07 0.40
C ARG A 407 -24.90 -17.12 1.91
N SER A 408 -23.82 -17.08 2.68
CA SER A 408 -23.89 -16.85 4.12
C SER A 408 -24.79 -15.64 4.44
N SER A 409 -25.66 -15.80 5.43
CA SER A 409 -26.53 -14.72 5.93
C SER A 409 -25.82 -13.78 6.91
N GLY A 410 -24.48 -13.83 6.96
CA GLY A 410 -23.66 -12.98 7.82
C GLY A 410 -23.95 -11.50 7.60
N LYS A 411 -23.93 -10.73 8.69
CA LYS A 411 -24.34 -9.33 8.72
C LYS A 411 -23.67 -8.61 9.87
N PHE A 412 -23.51 -7.31 9.75
CA PHE A 412 -23.09 -6.45 10.85
C PHE A 412 -24.29 -5.68 11.40
N LYS A 413 -24.35 -5.47 12.72
CA LYS A 413 -25.23 -4.49 13.36
C LYS A 413 -24.42 -3.27 13.76
N LEU A 414 -24.96 -2.08 13.48
CA LEU A 414 -24.48 -0.80 13.98
C LEU A 414 -25.60 -0.16 14.79
N GLU A 415 -25.31 0.31 16.00
CA GLU A 415 -26.21 1.14 16.79
C GLU A 415 -25.60 2.53 16.97
N LEU A 416 -26.42 3.57 16.78
CA LEU A 416 -26.06 4.97 17.01
C LEU A 416 -26.96 5.56 18.10
N THR A 417 -26.37 6.18 19.11
CA THR A 417 -27.06 6.84 20.22
C THR A 417 -27.55 8.23 19.86
N LYS A 418 -26.94 8.85 18.84
CA LYS A 418 -27.29 10.18 18.31
C LYS A 418 -27.13 10.22 16.78
N GLN A 419 -27.79 11.18 16.14
CA GLN A 419 -27.56 11.50 14.73
C GLN A 419 -26.07 11.80 14.50
N SER A 420 -25.50 11.22 13.45
CA SER A 420 -24.08 11.34 13.14
C SER A 420 -23.79 11.11 11.66
N ARG A 421 -22.74 11.78 11.16
CA ARG A 421 -22.13 11.43 9.88
C ARG A 421 -21.31 10.15 10.06
N VAL A 422 -21.57 9.16 9.23
CA VAL A 422 -20.92 7.85 9.31
C VAL A 422 -20.15 7.54 8.03
N VAL A 423 -18.91 7.07 8.18
CA VAL A 423 -18.13 6.47 7.11
C VAL A 423 -18.04 4.97 7.37
N LEU A 424 -18.58 4.17 6.45
CA LEU A 424 -18.57 2.70 6.51
C LEU A 424 -17.55 2.20 5.49
N ALA A 425 -16.57 1.41 5.91
CA ALA A 425 -15.57 0.78 5.04
C ALA A 425 -15.53 -0.73 5.31
N MET A 426 -15.94 -1.53 4.32
CA MET A 426 -15.87 -3.00 4.37
C MET A 426 -14.62 -3.46 3.62
N CYS A 427 -13.81 -4.30 4.25
CA CYS A 427 -12.54 -4.79 3.70
C CYS A 427 -12.41 -6.30 3.83
N GLN A 428 -11.56 -6.87 2.97
CA GLN A 428 -10.91 -8.15 3.19
C GLN A 428 -9.46 -7.89 3.63
N PRO A 429 -8.74 -8.86 4.22
CA PRO A 429 -7.33 -8.67 4.60
C PRO A 429 -6.47 -8.32 3.37
N ASP A 430 -5.43 -7.49 3.53
CA ASP A 430 -4.53 -7.23 2.39
C ASP A 430 -3.80 -8.51 1.97
N THR A 431 -3.86 -8.83 0.69
CA THR A 431 -3.19 -10.01 0.12
C THR A 431 -1.68 -9.83 -0.05
N ARG A 432 -1.13 -8.62 0.14
CA ARG A 432 0.30 -8.34 0.00
C ARG A 432 1.14 -8.96 1.12
N TYR A 433 0.63 -9.01 2.36
CA TYR A 433 1.29 -9.64 3.53
C TYR A 433 1.67 -11.12 3.32
N PHE A 434 1.08 -11.71 2.29
CA PHE A 434 1.06 -13.13 1.97
C PHE A 434 1.92 -13.47 0.75
N GLY A 435 2.63 -12.47 0.20
CA GLY A 435 3.27 -12.55 -1.11
C GLY A 435 2.25 -12.81 -2.23
N ALA A 436 2.72 -13.07 -3.45
CA ALA A 436 1.87 -13.49 -4.56
C ALA A 436 1.46 -14.98 -4.49
N GLN A 437 0.98 -15.45 -3.33
CA GLN A 437 0.08 -16.61 -3.31
C GLN A 437 -1.26 -16.15 -3.89
N LYS A 438 -1.55 -16.59 -5.12
CA LYS A 438 -2.82 -16.28 -5.79
C LYS A 438 -3.96 -16.89 -4.98
N GLN A 439 -4.95 -16.06 -4.62
CA GLN A 439 -6.24 -16.57 -4.21
C GLN A 439 -6.88 -17.29 -5.41
N GLU A 440 -7.57 -18.41 -5.18
CA GLU A 440 -8.29 -19.12 -6.24
C GLU A 440 -9.45 -18.27 -6.81
N PHE A 441 -9.96 -17.36 -5.98
CA PHE A 441 -11.05 -16.44 -6.28
C PHE A 441 -10.64 -15.01 -6.02
N THR A 442 -11.04 -14.10 -6.91
CA THR A 442 -11.10 -12.67 -6.63
C THR A 442 -12.47 -12.34 -6.02
N TYR A 443 -12.48 -11.67 -4.86
CA TYR A 443 -13.71 -11.24 -4.21
C TYR A 443 -14.05 -9.79 -4.52
N LYS A 444 -15.20 -9.56 -5.16
CA LYS A 444 -15.74 -8.21 -5.40
C LYS A 444 -16.66 -7.82 -4.26
N LEU A 445 -16.20 -6.86 -3.46
CA LEU A 445 -16.90 -6.39 -2.26
C LEU A 445 -18.07 -5.44 -2.59
N ALA A 446 -19.15 -5.59 -1.84
CA ALA A 446 -20.29 -4.67 -1.81
C ALA A 446 -21.09 -4.89 -0.54
N PHE A 447 -21.84 -3.88 -0.10
CA PHE A 447 -22.77 -4.01 1.02
C PHE A 447 -23.98 -3.08 0.88
N HIS A 448 -25.05 -3.43 1.59
CA HIS A 448 -26.26 -2.63 1.72
C HIS A 448 -26.47 -2.25 3.19
N VAL A 449 -26.87 -1.00 3.44
CA VAL A 449 -27.26 -0.52 4.77
C VAL A 449 -28.77 -0.42 4.85
N TYR A 450 -29.37 -1.05 5.85
CA TYR A 450 -30.81 -1.03 6.12
C TYR A 450 -31.08 -0.42 7.49
N ASP A 451 -32.17 0.34 7.63
CA ASP A 451 -32.67 0.82 8.92
C ASP A 451 -33.47 -0.27 9.68
N GLU A 452 -33.89 0.05 10.91
CA GLU A 452 -34.75 -0.79 11.77
C GLU A 452 -36.04 -1.29 11.09
N LYS A 453 -36.52 -0.58 10.07
CA LYS A 453 -37.75 -0.91 9.32
C LYS A 453 -37.44 -1.72 8.07
N HIS A 454 -36.21 -2.23 7.96
CA HIS A 454 -35.66 -2.93 6.80
C HIS A 454 -35.71 -2.12 5.49
N LYS A 455 -35.80 -0.79 5.58
CA LYS A 455 -35.72 0.09 4.41
C LYS A 455 -34.24 0.29 4.07
N LEU A 456 -33.91 0.12 2.80
CA LEU A 456 -32.58 0.39 2.28
C LEU A 456 -32.25 1.88 2.38
N VAL A 457 -31.17 2.21 3.09
CA VAL A 457 -30.64 3.57 3.27
C VAL A 457 -29.53 3.87 2.26
N ARG A 458 -28.57 2.94 2.12
CA ARG A 458 -27.35 3.14 1.33
C ARG A 458 -26.90 1.84 0.67
N ARG A 459 -26.18 1.95 -0.45
CA ARG A 459 -25.43 0.85 -1.07
C ARG A 459 -24.00 1.31 -1.30
N ALA A 460 -23.06 0.42 -1.08
CA ALA A 460 -21.67 0.56 -1.49
C ALA A 460 -21.30 -0.66 -2.35
N LYS A 461 -20.53 -0.45 -3.42
CA LYS A 461 -20.04 -1.50 -4.31
C LYS A 461 -18.75 -1.02 -4.96
N VAL A 462 -17.76 -1.91 -5.09
CA VAL A 462 -16.56 -1.67 -5.90
C VAL A 462 -16.98 -1.29 -7.34
N THR A 463 -16.67 -0.07 -7.73
CA THR A 463 -16.86 0.47 -9.09
C THR A 463 -15.67 0.15 -9.99
N VAL A 464 -14.45 0.21 -9.44
CA VAL A 464 -13.21 0.01 -10.17
C VAL A 464 -12.79 -1.48 -10.11
N PRO A 465 -12.77 -2.20 -11.24
CA PRO A 465 -12.76 -3.67 -11.26
C PRO A 465 -11.40 -4.32 -10.95
N TYR A 466 -10.49 -3.59 -10.29
CA TYR A 466 -9.14 -4.02 -9.90
C TYR A 466 -8.66 -3.41 -8.56
N SER A 467 -9.54 -2.71 -7.85
CA SER A 467 -9.33 -2.30 -6.45
C SER A 467 -10.33 -3.09 -5.60
N PHE A 468 -9.85 -4.18 -5.00
CA PHE A 468 -10.69 -5.18 -4.33
C PHE A 468 -10.58 -5.16 -2.80
N ARG A 469 -9.52 -4.53 -2.24
CA ARG A 469 -9.19 -4.59 -0.82
C ARG A 469 -10.32 -4.08 0.07
N SER A 470 -10.92 -2.94 -0.30
CA SER A 470 -12.00 -2.32 0.45
C SER A 470 -13.09 -1.72 -0.45
N VAL A 471 -14.24 -1.44 0.15
CA VAL A 471 -15.33 -0.67 -0.43
C VAL A 471 -15.95 0.19 0.66
N SER A 472 -16.24 1.46 0.37
CA SER A 472 -16.80 2.35 1.39
C SER A 472 -18.00 3.17 0.92
N CYS A 473 -18.71 3.77 1.89
CA CYS A 473 -19.62 4.88 1.63
C CYS A 473 -19.73 5.81 2.84
N GLU A 474 -19.89 7.10 2.57
CA GLU A 474 -20.27 8.11 3.56
C GLU A 474 -21.79 8.32 3.54
N VAL A 475 -22.42 8.50 4.71
CA VAL A 475 -23.87 8.72 4.86
C VAL A 475 -24.18 9.41 6.20
N GLU A 476 -25.14 10.33 6.20
CA GLU A 476 -25.75 10.86 7.44
C GLU A 476 -26.79 9.86 7.95
N LEU A 477 -26.68 9.45 9.21
CA LEU A 477 -27.59 8.51 9.87
C LEU A 477 -28.19 9.15 11.13
N GLU A 478 -29.44 8.80 11.43
CA GLU A 478 -30.14 9.19 12.65
C GLU A 478 -29.74 8.27 13.80
N ALA A 479 -30.15 8.60 15.03
CA ALA A 479 -30.06 7.65 16.14
C ALA A 479 -30.95 6.42 15.88
N GLY A 480 -30.45 5.23 16.21
CA GLY A 480 -31.14 3.95 16.01
C GLY A 480 -30.22 2.82 15.53
N GLN A 481 -30.82 1.68 15.25
CA GLN A 481 -30.13 0.46 14.79
C GLN A 481 -30.14 0.31 13.27
N TYR A 482 -29.01 -0.14 12.73
CA TYR A 482 -28.77 -0.37 11.31
C TYR A 482 -28.22 -1.77 11.07
N THR A 483 -28.69 -2.44 10.03
CA THR A 483 -28.15 -3.73 9.56
C THR A 483 -27.35 -3.51 8.28
N ILE A 484 -26.06 -3.84 8.31
CA ILE A 484 -25.17 -3.83 7.15
C ILE A 484 -25.06 -5.26 6.62
N VAL A 485 -25.47 -5.48 5.38
CA VAL A 485 -25.52 -6.81 4.76
C VAL A 485 -24.50 -6.88 3.61
N PRO A 486 -23.45 -7.71 3.72
CA PRO A 486 -22.53 -8.01 2.62
C PRO A 486 -23.24 -8.55 1.37
N LYS A 487 -22.64 -8.27 0.22
CA LYS A 487 -23.08 -8.65 -1.13
C LYS A 487 -21.87 -9.05 -1.98
N ILE A 488 -21.07 -9.98 -1.46
CA ILE A 488 -19.85 -10.46 -2.09
C ILE A 488 -20.17 -11.24 -3.37
N VAL A 489 -19.36 -11.02 -4.41
CA VAL A 489 -19.33 -11.84 -5.63
C VAL A 489 -17.95 -12.45 -5.76
N ARG A 490 -17.86 -13.78 -5.81
CA ARG A 490 -16.62 -14.48 -6.16
C ARG A 490 -16.50 -14.64 -7.68
N GLU A 491 -15.30 -14.43 -8.20
CA GLU A 491 -14.93 -14.77 -9.58
C GLU A 491 -13.65 -15.60 -9.53
N ALA A 492 -13.68 -16.82 -10.09
CA ALA A 492 -12.49 -17.66 -10.15
C ALA A 492 -11.41 -16.99 -11.01
N GLU A 493 -10.17 -16.94 -10.54
CA GLU A 493 -9.07 -16.49 -11.39
C GLU A 493 -8.92 -17.47 -12.57
N VAL A 494 -8.85 -16.94 -13.79
CA VAL A 494 -8.41 -17.74 -14.93
C VAL A 494 -6.92 -17.94 -14.79
N VAL A 495 -6.54 -19.01 -14.08
CA VAL A 495 -5.18 -19.51 -14.08
C VAL A 495 -4.85 -19.96 -15.51
N GLU A 496 -4.27 -19.06 -16.31
CA GLU A 496 -3.55 -19.44 -17.52
C GLU A 496 -2.44 -20.39 -17.07
N SER A 497 -2.69 -21.69 -17.20
CA SER A 497 -1.68 -22.69 -16.88
C SER A 497 -0.44 -22.41 -17.73
N ASP A 498 0.75 -22.45 -17.14
CA ASP A 498 2.01 -22.19 -17.85
C ASP A 498 2.24 -23.09 -19.09
N LYS A 499 1.43 -24.15 -19.23
CA LYS A 499 1.35 -25.04 -20.40
C LYS A 499 0.86 -24.35 -21.69
N ASP A 500 0.16 -23.22 -21.63
CA ASP A 500 -0.36 -22.49 -22.81
C ASP A 500 0.46 -21.25 -23.20
N LYS A 501 1.47 -20.86 -22.40
CA LYS A 501 2.48 -19.88 -22.80
C LYS A 501 3.33 -20.49 -23.91
N THR A 502 3.20 -20.00 -25.14
CA THR A 502 4.20 -20.29 -26.18
C THR A 502 5.55 -19.75 -25.71
N PRO A 503 6.61 -20.57 -25.64
CA PRO A 503 7.90 -20.12 -25.13
C PRO A 503 8.39 -18.93 -25.96
N ASP A 504 8.84 -17.88 -25.26
CA ASP A 504 9.37 -16.70 -25.92
C ASP A 504 10.63 -17.08 -26.72
N PRO A 505 10.65 -16.90 -28.06
CA PRO A 505 11.80 -17.24 -28.88
C PRO A 505 13.03 -16.37 -28.62
N THR A 506 12.94 -15.34 -27.77
CA THR A 506 14.07 -14.52 -27.29
C THR A 506 14.57 -14.87 -25.88
N ALA A 507 13.95 -15.83 -25.17
CA ALA A 507 14.41 -16.25 -23.85
C ALA A 507 15.78 -16.96 -23.93
N THR A 508 16.80 -16.36 -23.32
CA THR A 508 18.11 -16.98 -23.08
C THR A 508 17.99 -18.11 -22.05
N GLU A 509 18.90 -19.09 -22.09
CA GLU A 509 18.95 -20.11 -21.05
C GLU A 509 19.17 -19.48 -19.67
N LYS A 510 18.26 -19.76 -18.73
CA LYS A 510 18.41 -19.33 -17.33
C LYS A 510 19.71 -19.88 -16.75
N THR A 511 20.46 -19.01 -16.12
CA THR A 511 21.66 -19.32 -15.35
C THR A 511 21.36 -20.29 -14.20
N GLU A 512 22.39 -20.96 -13.70
CA GLU A 512 22.27 -21.86 -12.55
C GLU A 512 21.87 -21.12 -11.27
N ALA A 513 22.29 -19.85 -11.13
CA ALA A 513 21.86 -18.98 -10.04
C ALA A 513 20.34 -18.72 -10.09
N GLU A 514 19.79 -18.34 -11.25
CA GLU A 514 18.34 -18.09 -11.41
C GLU A 514 17.52 -19.34 -11.08
N LYS A 515 17.98 -20.54 -11.50
CA LYS A 515 17.32 -21.81 -11.18
C LYS A 515 17.32 -22.11 -9.68
N ASN A 516 18.43 -21.82 -8.99
CA ASN A 516 18.54 -22.01 -7.54
C ASN A 516 17.64 -21.04 -6.78
N TYR A 517 17.56 -19.77 -7.20
CA TYR A 517 16.62 -18.80 -6.66
C TYR A 517 15.16 -19.22 -6.88
N GLU A 518 14.79 -19.65 -8.09
CA GLU A 518 13.42 -20.14 -8.38
C GLU A 518 13.03 -21.34 -7.50
N ALA A 519 13.96 -22.27 -7.24
CA ALA A 519 13.71 -23.41 -6.34
C ALA A 519 13.54 -22.96 -4.87
N LEU A 520 14.34 -22.01 -4.39
CA LEU A 520 14.26 -21.47 -3.04
C LEU A 520 12.95 -20.70 -2.82
N PHE A 521 12.55 -19.85 -3.77
CA PHE A 521 11.28 -19.12 -3.70
C PHE A 521 10.06 -20.04 -3.85
N ALA A 522 10.14 -21.12 -4.65
CA ALA A 522 9.08 -22.13 -4.70
C ALA A 522 8.87 -22.85 -3.34
N ALA A 523 9.96 -23.13 -2.61
CA ALA A 523 9.88 -23.69 -1.26
C ALA A 523 9.31 -22.67 -0.26
N LYS A 524 9.81 -21.43 -0.26
CA LYS A 524 9.31 -20.34 0.62
C LYS A 524 7.82 -20.05 0.37
N LYS A 525 7.39 -20.05 -0.90
CA LYS A 525 5.97 -19.90 -1.28
C LYS A 525 5.08 -20.99 -0.69
N LYS A 526 5.56 -22.23 -0.59
CA LYS A 526 4.84 -23.33 0.06
C LYS A 526 4.72 -23.12 1.57
N GLU A 527 5.81 -22.73 2.24
CA GLU A 527 5.81 -22.45 3.68
C GLU A 527 4.88 -21.28 4.04
N ILE A 528 4.92 -20.19 3.27
CA ILE A 528 4.04 -19.04 3.45
C ILE A 528 2.58 -19.44 3.23
N ALA A 529 2.28 -20.26 2.21
CA ALA A 529 0.94 -20.79 1.97
C ALA A 529 0.41 -21.65 3.14
N GLU A 530 1.27 -22.48 3.74
CA GLU A 530 0.92 -23.32 4.89
C GLU A 530 0.68 -22.49 6.16
N LYS A 531 1.55 -21.51 6.43
CA LYS A 531 1.34 -20.53 7.51
C LYS A 531 0.06 -19.72 7.32
N MET A 532 -0.28 -19.38 6.08
CA MET A 532 -1.53 -18.67 5.74
C MET A 532 -2.78 -19.49 5.96
N ALA A 533 -2.78 -20.77 5.58
CA ALA A 533 -3.91 -21.65 5.81
C ALA A 533 -4.23 -21.69 7.31
N LYS A 534 -3.20 -21.94 8.14
CA LYS A 534 -3.31 -21.91 9.61
C LYS A 534 -3.74 -20.57 10.17
N ALA A 535 -3.22 -19.45 9.66
CA ALA A 535 -3.57 -18.13 10.18
C ALA A 535 -4.98 -17.66 9.77
N ARG A 536 -5.50 -18.14 8.62
CA ARG A 536 -6.92 -17.95 8.24
C ARG A 536 -7.83 -18.85 9.04
N ALA A 537 -7.43 -20.10 9.25
CA ALA A 537 -8.12 -21.07 10.11
C ALA A 537 -8.26 -20.51 11.51
N ALA A 538 -7.17 -20.20 12.22
CA ALA A 538 -7.28 -19.85 13.64
C ALA A 538 -8.00 -18.52 13.97
N GLY A 539 -8.56 -17.80 12.99
CA GLY A 539 -9.35 -16.57 13.19
C GLY A 539 -8.58 -15.39 13.80
N ARG A 540 -7.28 -15.56 14.03
CA ARG A 540 -6.40 -14.59 14.71
C ARG A 540 -6.23 -13.35 13.83
N ALA A 541 -5.88 -12.24 14.45
CA ALA A 541 -5.37 -11.11 13.69
C ALA A 541 -4.18 -11.60 12.84
N LEU A 542 -4.22 -11.33 11.54
CA LEU A 542 -3.13 -11.69 10.65
C LEU A 542 -2.00 -10.70 10.94
N VAL A 543 -1.09 -11.03 11.87
CA VAL A 543 0.03 -10.17 12.27
C VAL A 543 1.23 -10.38 11.35
N GLY A 544 2.06 -9.35 11.19
CA GLY A 544 3.32 -9.44 10.44
C GLY A 544 4.40 -10.22 11.19
N VAL A 545 5.58 -10.31 10.60
CA VAL A 545 6.75 -11.08 11.10
C VAL A 545 7.32 -10.57 12.45
N ASP A 546 6.70 -9.57 13.08
CA ASP A 546 7.16 -8.95 14.34
C ASP A 546 6.66 -9.66 15.62
N GLU A 547 5.68 -10.57 15.53
CA GLU A 547 5.12 -11.35 16.66
C GLU A 547 5.50 -12.85 16.59
N VAL A 548 6.77 -13.15 16.30
CA VAL A 548 7.39 -14.45 16.64
C VAL A 548 8.23 -14.39 17.92
N ASP A 549 8.36 -13.21 18.53
CA ASP A 549 9.04 -13.01 19.80
C ASP A 549 8.05 -13.16 20.98
N GLU A 550 8.10 -14.33 21.62
CA GLU A 550 7.46 -14.66 22.92
C GLU A 550 5.92 -14.63 23.02
N ALA A 551 5.31 -15.67 22.45
CA ALA A 551 4.14 -16.31 23.06
C ALA A 551 4.42 -17.80 23.39
N GLU A 552 5.47 -18.09 24.16
CA GLU A 552 5.45 -19.25 25.07
C GLU A 552 4.52 -18.95 26.27
N SER A 553 3.27 -18.53 25.98
CA SER A 553 2.17 -18.69 26.92
C SER A 553 1.89 -20.19 26.95
N GLY A 554 2.42 -20.84 28.00
CA GLY A 554 2.73 -22.27 27.97
C GLY A 554 1.63 -23.16 27.39
N GLU A 555 2.08 -24.13 26.59
CA GLU A 555 1.31 -25.28 26.12
C GLU A 555 0.65 -25.98 27.31
N SER A 556 -0.58 -25.60 27.63
CA SER A 556 -1.56 -26.54 28.13
C SER A 556 -2.04 -27.32 26.92
N ASP A 557 -1.62 -28.58 26.82
CA ASP A 557 -2.22 -29.59 25.94
C ASP A 557 -3.69 -29.86 26.37
N ASP A 558 -4.57 -28.87 26.23
CA ASP A 558 -6.00 -29.05 26.32
C ASP A 558 -6.50 -29.46 24.92
N GLU A 559 -6.85 -30.75 24.78
CA GLU A 559 -7.37 -31.39 23.56
C GLU A 559 -8.74 -30.80 23.08
N SER A 560 -9.15 -29.62 23.57
CA SER A 560 -10.36 -28.90 23.15
C SER A 560 -10.15 -27.93 21.99
N ASP A 561 -8.91 -27.46 21.78
CA ASP A 561 -8.67 -26.38 20.79
C ASP A 561 -8.55 -26.92 19.35
N GLU A 562 -8.31 -28.23 19.16
CA GLU A 562 -8.27 -28.85 17.83
C GLU A 562 -9.66 -28.87 17.14
N GLU A 563 -10.77 -29.03 17.89
CA GLU A 563 -12.13 -29.00 17.33
C GLU A 563 -12.53 -27.59 16.86
N ASP A 564 -12.13 -26.54 17.60
CA ASP A 564 -12.40 -25.14 17.25
C ASP A 564 -11.49 -24.62 16.09
N GLU A 565 -10.24 -25.11 15.96
CA GLU A 565 -9.42 -24.79 14.77
C GLU A 565 -9.95 -25.50 13.50
N GLU A 566 -10.48 -26.74 13.59
CA GLU A 566 -11.12 -27.42 12.45
C GLU A 566 -12.43 -26.74 11.97
N GLU A 567 -13.28 -26.23 12.88
CA GLU A 567 -14.51 -25.49 12.48
C GLU A 567 -14.21 -24.20 11.69
N LEU A 568 -13.03 -23.62 11.87
CA LEU A 568 -12.65 -22.38 11.19
C LEU A 568 -11.92 -22.58 9.85
N GLU A 569 -11.34 -23.76 9.59
CA GLU A 569 -10.66 -24.09 8.30
C GLU A 569 -11.58 -23.99 7.08
N ASP A 570 -12.91 -24.09 7.25
CA ASP A 570 -13.89 -24.15 6.17
C ASP A 570 -14.46 -22.78 5.70
N TRP A 571 -14.07 -21.66 6.32
CA TRP A 571 -14.55 -20.33 5.92
C TRP A 571 -13.76 -19.75 4.74
N GLU A 572 -14.45 -19.50 3.61
CA GLU A 572 -13.86 -19.02 2.35
C GLU A 572 -13.19 -17.63 2.43
N LEU A 573 -13.66 -16.76 3.35
CA LEU A 573 -13.27 -15.35 3.44
C LEU A 573 -13.46 -14.83 4.87
N VAL A 574 -12.65 -13.87 5.29
CA VAL A 574 -12.90 -13.06 6.48
C VAL A 574 -13.24 -11.64 6.04
N LEU A 575 -14.30 -11.05 6.59
CA LEU A 575 -14.75 -9.69 6.27
C LEU A 575 -14.62 -8.78 7.49
N GLY A 576 -13.90 -7.67 7.30
CA GLY A 576 -13.84 -6.57 8.24
C GLY A 576 -14.88 -5.51 7.87
N LEU A 577 -15.53 -4.93 8.87
CA LEU A 577 -16.26 -3.68 8.74
C LEU A 577 -15.69 -2.67 9.72
N ARG A 578 -15.25 -1.53 9.18
CA ARG A 578 -14.80 -0.36 9.93
C ARG A 578 -15.85 0.74 9.82
N VAL A 579 -16.12 1.38 10.94
CA VAL A 579 -17.10 2.45 11.05
C VAL A 579 -16.44 3.63 11.74
N TYR A 580 -16.53 4.81 11.12
CA TYR A 580 -16.10 6.08 11.72
C TYR A 580 -17.34 6.94 11.92
N SER A 581 -17.50 7.51 13.11
CA SER A 581 -18.66 8.31 13.50
C SER A 581 -18.26 9.41 14.48
N HIS A 582 -18.97 10.54 14.48
CA HIS A 582 -18.92 11.51 15.59
C HIS A 582 -19.67 11.03 16.84
N ASP A 583 -20.19 9.79 16.84
CA ASP A 583 -20.77 9.14 18.02
C ASP A 583 -19.76 8.25 18.76
N PRO A 584 -19.22 8.69 19.93
CA PRO A 584 -18.32 7.86 20.74
C PRO A 584 -19.00 6.65 21.37
N ALA A 585 -20.34 6.65 21.45
CA ALA A 585 -21.12 5.58 22.07
C ALA A 585 -21.70 4.60 21.03
N MET A 586 -21.28 4.67 19.76
CA MET A 586 -21.70 3.70 18.76
C MET A 586 -21.23 2.28 19.12
N THR A 587 -22.02 1.27 18.77
CA THR A 587 -21.63 -0.14 18.92
C THR A 587 -21.69 -0.85 17.58
N LEU A 588 -20.70 -1.71 17.31
CA LEU A 588 -20.58 -2.48 16.08
C LEU A 588 -20.40 -3.96 16.41
N GLU A 589 -21.23 -4.82 15.82
CA GLU A 589 -21.22 -6.28 16.05
C GLU A 589 -21.20 -7.00 14.70
N GLY A 590 -20.22 -7.88 14.48
CA GLY A 590 -20.21 -8.84 13.38
C GLY A 590 -20.95 -10.11 13.77
N ILE A 591 -21.92 -10.53 12.96
CA ILE A 591 -22.70 -11.76 13.18
C ILE A 591 -22.47 -12.68 11.98
N PRO A 592 -21.66 -13.75 12.13
CA PRO A 592 -21.51 -14.78 11.12
C PRO A 592 -22.87 -15.35 10.69
N GLY A 593 -22.96 -15.82 9.44
CA GLY A 593 -24.09 -16.66 9.04
C GLY A 593 -23.95 -18.07 9.59
N PRO A 594 -24.92 -18.97 9.33
CA PRO A 594 -24.69 -20.39 9.56
C PRO A 594 -23.53 -20.86 8.67
N HIS A 595 -22.65 -21.67 9.24
CA HIS A 595 -21.61 -22.36 8.49
C HIS A 595 -22.25 -23.36 7.50
N PRO A 596 -21.71 -23.55 6.29
CA PRO A 596 -22.19 -24.61 5.41
C PRO A 596 -21.85 -25.96 6.01
N VAL A 597 -22.88 -26.78 6.27
CA VAL A 597 -22.66 -28.19 6.60
C VAL A 597 -22.06 -28.85 5.36
N LYS A 598 -20.81 -29.36 5.46
CA LYS A 598 -20.23 -30.28 4.48
C LYS A 598 -21.25 -31.41 4.27
N LYS A 599 -21.78 -31.54 3.06
CA LYS A 599 -22.49 -32.76 2.69
C LYS A 599 -21.45 -33.86 2.54
N ASP A 600 -21.47 -34.82 3.45
CA ASP A 600 -20.66 -36.03 3.27
C ASP A 600 -21.07 -36.72 1.96
N GLU A 601 -20.09 -37.02 1.10
CA GLU A 601 -20.32 -37.74 -0.15
C GLU A 601 -20.80 -39.20 0.08
N SER A 602 -20.88 -39.65 1.34
CA SER A 602 -21.45 -40.94 1.74
C SER A 602 -22.98 -41.00 1.68
N ASP A 603 -23.69 -39.88 1.81
CA ASP A 603 -25.16 -39.86 1.85
C ASP A 603 -25.81 -39.99 0.45
N GLU A 604 -25.11 -39.63 -0.65
CA GLU A 604 -25.62 -39.85 -2.01
C GLU A 604 -25.55 -41.32 -2.46
N GLU A 605 -24.78 -42.18 -1.79
CA GLU A 605 -24.84 -43.64 -2.02
C GLU A 605 -26.05 -44.29 -1.34
N GLY A 606 -26.58 -43.70 -0.25
CA GLY A 606 -27.72 -44.22 0.52
C GLY A 606 -29.05 -44.17 -0.23
N GLU A 607 -29.35 -43.09 -0.95
CA GLU A 607 -30.61 -42.98 -1.71
C GLU A 607 -30.58 -43.75 -3.05
N ALA A 608 -29.39 -44.08 -3.57
CA ALA A 608 -29.21 -44.79 -4.84
C ALA A 608 -29.47 -46.31 -4.81
N GLU A 609 -29.54 -46.93 -3.63
CA GLU A 609 -29.90 -48.34 -3.45
C GLU A 609 -31.42 -48.57 -3.25
N GLY A 610 -32.18 -47.55 -2.84
CA GLY A 610 -33.63 -47.66 -2.62
C GLY A 610 -34.44 -47.96 -3.88
N ASP A 611 -34.11 -47.34 -5.02
CA ASP A 611 -34.94 -47.42 -6.24
C ASP A 611 -34.55 -48.56 -7.21
N LYS A 612 -33.39 -49.22 -7.01
CA LYS A 612 -32.95 -50.35 -7.86
C LYS A 612 -33.75 -51.64 -7.64
N LYS A 613 -34.57 -51.73 -6.58
CA LYS A 613 -35.40 -52.92 -6.29
C LYS A 613 -36.84 -52.87 -6.83
N LYS A 614 -37.24 -51.78 -7.52
CA LYS A 614 -38.61 -51.61 -8.05
C LYS A 614 -38.74 -51.66 -9.58
N LYS A 615 -37.63 -51.60 -10.33
CA LYS A 615 -37.59 -51.75 -11.81
C LYS A 615 -37.04 -53.10 -12.28
N LYS A 616 -37.66 -54.20 -11.83
CA LYS A 616 -37.48 -55.53 -12.46
C LYS A 616 -38.74 -56.41 -12.43
N LYS A 617 -39.87 -55.80 -12.71
CA LYS A 617 -41.09 -56.44 -13.24
C LYS A 617 -41.70 -55.50 -14.29
N ASP A 618 -42.52 -56.08 -15.16
CA ASP A 618 -43.40 -55.40 -16.11
C ASP A 618 -42.69 -54.73 -17.30
N ALA A 619 -42.13 -55.59 -18.14
CA ALA A 619 -41.86 -55.30 -19.56
C ALA A 619 -42.39 -56.47 -20.41
N ASP A 620 -43.71 -56.62 -20.48
CA ASP A 620 -44.42 -57.34 -21.54
C ASP A 620 -45.82 -56.76 -21.72
N GLY A 621 -46.37 -56.78 -22.93
CA GLY A 621 -47.67 -56.18 -23.27
C GLY A 621 -47.58 -55.03 -24.29
N LYS A 622 -48.08 -55.29 -25.50
CA LYS A 622 -47.97 -54.44 -26.68
C LYS A 622 -49.36 -54.13 -27.26
N ASP A 623 -49.43 -53.05 -28.06
CA ASP A 623 -50.47 -52.71 -29.06
C ASP A 623 -51.90 -52.34 -28.60
N LYS A 624 -52.34 -51.11 -28.96
CA LYS A 624 -53.58 -50.72 -29.72
C LYS A 624 -53.90 -49.22 -29.57
N GLU A 625 -53.90 -48.44 -30.66
CA GLU A 625 -55.02 -48.09 -31.60
C GLU A 625 -55.96 -46.97 -31.12
N GLY A 626 -56.25 -46.01 -32.01
CA GLY A 626 -57.23 -44.90 -31.84
C GLY A 626 -56.58 -43.51 -31.98
N LYS A 627 -56.60 -42.85 -33.16
CA LYS A 627 -57.70 -42.02 -33.75
C LYS A 627 -57.82 -40.63 -33.09
N ASP A 628 -57.51 -39.55 -33.83
CA ASP A 628 -58.47 -38.64 -34.54
C ASP A 628 -59.12 -37.65 -33.55
N GLU A 629 -59.30 -36.34 -33.72
CA GLU A 629 -59.03 -35.26 -34.69
C GLU A 629 -58.76 -33.99 -33.80
N ASP A 630 -58.38 -32.78 -34.20
CA ASP A 630 -58.75 -31.98 -35.37
C ASP A 630 -57.81 -30.75 -35.54
N SER A 631 -57.85 -30.24 -36.78
CA SER A 631 -57.46 -28.95 -37.39
C SER A 631 -57.37 -27.66 -36.53
N LYS A 632 -56.81 -26.49 -36.95
CA LYS A 632 -56.18 -25.88 -38.18
C LYS A 632 -55.55 -24.53 -37.69
N ASP A 633 -54.70 -23.74 -38.36
CA ASP A 633 -54.21 -23.54 -39.74
C ASP A 633 -52.73 -23.07 -39.64
N LYS A 634 -51.76 -23.56 -40.45
CA LYS A 634 -51.25 -23.01 -41.73
C LYS A 634 -50.73 -21.55 -41.65
N VAL A 635 -49.54 -21.16 -42.11
CA VAL A 635 -48.46 -21.76 -42.94
C VAL A 635 -47.09 -21.15 -42.49
N ASP A 636 -45.87 -21.43 -43.01
CA ASP A 636 -45.39 -22.06 -44.26
C ASP A 636 -43.99 -22.73 -44.10
N ASP A 637 -43.41 -23.24 -45.20
CA ASP A 637 -42.15 -24.03 -45.31
C ASP A 637 -41.03 -23.24 -46.12
N PRO A 638 -39.79 -23.73 -46.41
CA PRO A 638 -39.12 -24.96 -45.98
C PRO A 638 -37.61 -24.90 -45.59
N GLU A 639 -37.16 -26.04 -45.04
CA GLU A 639 -35.82 -26.68 -45.09
C GLU A 639 -34.52 -25.92 -44.71
N GLU A 640 -34.04 -26.29 -43.52
CA GLU A 640 -32.67 -26.16 -43.04
C GLU A 640 -31.75 -27.24 -43.65
N VAL A 641 -30.62 -26.84 -44.27
CA VAL A 641 -29.51 -27.77 -44.57
C VAL A 641 -28.44 -27.68 -43.48
N THR A 642 -28.24 -28.79 -42.77
CA THR A 642 -27.29 -28.93 -41.66
C THR A 642 -25.84 -28.62 -42.06
N ALA A 643 -25.17 -27.70 -41.35
CA ALA A 643 -23.72 -27.53 -41.41
C ALA A 643 -23.13 -27.20 -40.03
N THR A 644 -22.36 -28.12 -39.46
CA THR A 644 -21.98 -28.10 -38.04
C THR A 644 -21.03 -26.96 -37.63
N ARG A 645 -21.11 -26.60 -36.33
CA ARG A 645 -20.43 -25.45 -35.67
C ARG A 645 -18.88 -25.47 -35.74
N LYS A 646 -18.24 -26.52 -36.27
CA LYS A 646 -16.77 -26.65 -36.37
C LYS A 646 -16.15 -25.85 -37.52
N ASP A 647 -16.81 -25.71 -38.67
CA ASP A 647 -16.16 -25.10 -39.86
C ASP A 647 -16.15 -23.56 -39.85
N LYS A 648 -17.15 -22.91 -39.23
CA LYS A 648 -17.12 -21.45 -39.00
C LYS A 648 -15.94 -21.03 -38.11
N LYS A 649 -15.44 -21.89 -37.21
CA LYS A 649 -14.28 -21.58 -36.32
C LYS A 649 -12.94 -21.67 -37.07
N LYS A 650 -12.79 -22.59 -38.05
CA LYS A 650 -11.58 -22.67 -38.90
C LYS A 650 -11.45 -21.48 -39.86
N LYS A 651 -12.54 -21.06 -40.53
CA LYS A 651 -12.50 -19.93 -41.49
C LYS A 651 -12.14 -18.59 -40.82
N LYS A 652 -12.59 -18.34 -39.58
CA LYS A 652 -12.26 -17.12 -38.82
C LYS A 652 -10.79 -17.06 -38.36
N LYS A 653 -10.17 -18.19 -38.00
CA LYS A 653 -8.71 -18.25 -37.69
C LYS A 653 -7.82 -18.03 -38.92
N ALA A 654 -8.25 -18.47 -40.11
CA ALA A 654 -7.48 -18.28 -41.35
C ALA A 654 -7.35 -16.80 -41.78
N ASN A 655 -8.44 -16.02 -41.74
CA ASN A 655 -8.38 -14.60 -42.09
C ASN A 655 -7.56 -13.77 -41.08
N LYS A 656 -7.65 -14.06 -39.77
CA LYS A 656 -6.85 -13.34 -38.75
C LYS A 656 -5.33 -13.60 -38.92
N LYS A 657 -4.91 -14.79 -39.41
CA LYS A 657 -3.52 -15.07 -39.78
C LYS A 657 -3.05 -14.37 -41.06
N LYS A 658 -3.93 -14.13 -42.05
CA LYS A 658 -3.57 -13.33 -43.24
C LYS A 658 -3.37 -11.84 -42.92
N ALA A 659 -4.26 -11.24 -42.11
CA ALA A 659 -4.13 -9.84 -41.70
C ALA A 659 -2.82 -9.57 -40.92
N LYS A 660 -2.48 -10.41 -39.92
CA LYS A 660 -1.21 -10.27 -39.17
C LYS A 660 0.06 -10.44 -40.03
N LYS A 661 -0.03 -11.09 -41.20
CA LYS A 661 1.10 -11.29 -42.12
C LYS A 661 1.25 -10.18 -43.17
N ALA A 662 0.25 -9.32 -43.34
CA ALA A 662 0.33 -8.12 -44.15
C ALA A 662 1.06 -7.00 -43.38
N GLY A 663 0.55 -6.62 -42.20
CA GLY A 663 1.14 -5.53 -41.40
C GLY A 663 2.61 -5.76 -40.98
N LYS A 664 3.06 -7.01 -40.81
CA LYS A 664 4.47 -7.28 -40.52
C LYS A 664 5.41 -6.94 -41.70
N LYS A 665 4.94 -7.07 -42.95
CA LYS A 665 5.74 -6.71 -44.13
C LYS A 665 5.84 -5.21 -44.36
N GLU A 666 4.90 -4.44 -43.84
CA GLU A 666 4.84 -2.98 -43.98
C GLU A 666 5.74 -2.30 -42.92
N ALA A 667 5.83 -2.88 -41.72
CA ALA A 667 6.82 -2.48 -40.71
C ALA A 667 8.27 -2.81 -41.12
N GLU A 668 8.51 -3.98 -41.73
CA GLU A 668 9.86 -4.40 -42.18
C GLU A 668 10.41 -3.57 -43.37
N SER A 669 9.59 -2.74 -44.04
CA SER A 669 10.06 -1.78 -45.06
C SER A 669 10.45 -0.41 -44.50
N ILE A 670 9.97 -0.03 -43.31
CA ILE A 670 10.22 1.32 -42.74
C ILE A 670 11.57 1.35 -41.99
N VAL A 671 12.00 0.25 -41.39
CA VAL A 671 13.28 0.13 -40.64
C VAL A 671 14.50 -0.06 -41.56
N LYS A 672 14.49 0.55 -42.76
CA LYS A 672 15.59 0.48 -43.74
C LYS A 672 15.93 1.80 -44.42
N GLU A 673 15.34 2.91 -43.99
CA GLU A 673 15.59 4.25 -44.55
C GLU A 673 15.77 5.35 -43.49
N GLU A 674 16.13 4.96 -42.25
CA GLU A 674 16.71 5.83 -41.20
C GLU A 674 18.12 5.35 -40.82
#